data_AF-B5YDG5-F1
#
_entry.id   AF-B5YDG5-F1
#
_cell.length_a   1.000
_cell.length_b   1.000
_cell.length_c   1.000
_cell.angle_alpha   90.00
_cell.angle_beta   90.00
_cell.angle_gamma   90.00
#
_symmetry.space_group_name_H-M   'P 1'
#
loop_
_entity.id
_entity.type
_entity.pdbx_description
1 polymer ?
#
loop_
_entity_poly.entity_id
_entity_poly.type
_entity_poly.pdbx_seq_one_letter_code
_entity_poly.pdbx_strand_id
1 'polypeptide(L)'
;MVEKKTYWLTHIVLWILIPIILFPVVWVVSTSIRRDEAAFSTKIFSSRVSLQNYKDLIAPEKNMPALVQEIQNLIMLTPPYDNWDRKRIEREIERDISALKSYIEETNTRYNEVEKNYKALNDYLSLKTDNIKTSLYELIESLKEYLEKNLPKEGKEGDLSLKLSKLKKLREKIEELNSKIYQNRVKYNRFLEKLSLIQREILEIDKKINALNNEVVSLNSKFSDFSLVSYKENSYIEEAQSALISKLSRYSDFSLVTQNIKNLYQKLKYLSPKDIEYTYLQTSLFKISKELNNLIDQFDKKVVELSAYDKKIALLNQENEFLEMQKELLQGQEENIEEEVKPLTKIDKLKEFISSLDSKLNKIQMFGNLDDLVNEVSNWESEFREFVTSYIIDYGRDSLSSKIESTAEGLKWFNDYKTLKERFVSFSSYLSKNLEKASDLTSRIENKWREVFEKNLQGNRLYLSELDDLYNLIKTDFVNFVSANMNIVSKKAGDLMDIIPFKEAKKWLDRIDNGVFRIDQIWKQKTKHYFLKWVRNSILVSGIAAIITTLICSLAAYPFSRMRFWGRRYGILTLLLIQMFPSAVYMIAIYTLLNILGRFIPFLGLDTLSGLTFVYLGNIAYNMYLIKGYYDTIPDSLEESAMIDGATRFQTFYKIVLPLARPILTVVVILTFMNIFNEFIFARIILQDAQKYTYAIGLWTFSSGPYQTEWGLFTAAALLGMLPMTILFLSLQRYIVSGLTKGAVKG
;
A
#
# COMPACT_ATOMS: atom_id res chain seq x y z
N MET A 1 40.29 -24.67 -39.31
CA MET A 1 40.10 -25.29 -37.98
C MET A 1 39.54 -24.23 -37.06
N VAL A 2 38.29 -24.39 -36.59
CA VAL A 2 37.69 -23.47 -35.60
C VAL A 2 38.12 -23.96 -34.23
N GLU A 3 38.98 -23.19 -33.54
CA GLU A 3 39.35 -23.47 -32.15
C GLU A 3 38.10 -23.44 -31.26
N LYS A 4 37.74 -24.58 -30.66
CA LYS A 4 36.75 -24.64 -29.58
C LYS A 4 37.36 -24.00 -28.32
N LYS A 5 37.22 -22.68 -28.17
CA LYS A 5 37.42 -22.03 -26.87
C LYS A 5 36.32 -22.50 -25.90
N THR A 6 36.72 -23.09 -24.79
CA THR A 6 35.83 -23.54 -23.71
C THR A 6 35.37 -22.33 -22.89
N TYR A 7 34.17 -21.82 -23.19
CA TYR A 7 33.54 -20.69 -22.48
C TYR A 7 32.94 -21.11 -21.12
N TRP A 8 33.68 -21.84 -20.28
CA TRP A 8 33.15 -22.37 -19.01
C TRP A 8 32.63 -21.26 -18.09
N LEU A 9 33.31 -20.11 -18.06
CA LEU A 9 32.89 -18.94 -17.30
C LEU A 9 31.54 -18.38 -17.78
N THR A 10 31.34 -18.28 -19.09
CA THR A 10 30.05 -17.86 -19.68
C THR A 10 28.94 -18.84 -19.33
N HIS A 11 29.23 -20.15 -19.32
CA HIS A 11 28.24 -21.15 -18.92
C HIS A 11 27.89 -21.00 -17.43
N ILE A 12 28.86 -20.80 -16.54
CA ILE A 12 28.59 -20.54 -15.11
C ILE A 12 27.69 -19.31 -14.94
N VAL A 13 28.01 -18.21 -15.62
CA VAL A 13 27.18 -16.99 -15.57
C VAL A 13 25.77 -17.26 -16.09
N LEU A 14 25.62 -18.01 -17.19
CA LEU A 14 24.31 -18.41 -17.70
C LEU A 14 23.55 -19.31 -16.71
N TRP A 15 24.22 -20.27 -16.07
CA TRP A 15 23.62 -21.14 -15.05
C TRP A 15 23.14 -20.36 -13.82
N ILE A 16 23.79 -19.26 -13.45
CA ILE A 16 23.36 -18.36 -12.37
C ILE A 16 22.20 -17.47 -12.84
N LEU A 17 22.26 -16.95 -14.08
CA LEU A 17 21.24 -16.07 -14.63
C LEU A 17 19.92 -16.79 -14.92
N ILE A 18 19.95 -18.06 -15.34
CA ILE A 18 18.74 -18.82 -15.69
C ILE A 18 17.74 -18.85 -14.51
N PRO A 19 18.09 -19.27 -13.28
CA PRO A 19 17.20 -19.22 -12.14
C PRO A 19 16.68 -17.82 -11.84
N ILE A 20 17.54 -16.79 -11.93
CA ILE A 20 17.15 -15.39 -11.66
C ILE A 20 16.10 -14.90 -12.66
N ILE A 21 16.30 -15.21 -13.94
CA ILE A 21 15.40 -14.81 -15.03
C ILE A 21 14.09 -15.61 -14.98
N LEU A 22 14.16 -16.90 -14.65
CA LEU A 22 12.98 -17.77 -14.59
C LEU A 22 12.19 -17.64 -13.29
N PHE A 23 12.80 -17.16 -12.20
CA PHE A 23 12.15 -17.08 -10.89
C PHE A 23 10.80 -16.34 -10.92
N PRO A 24 10.67 -15.14 -11.53
CA PRO A 24 9.37 -14.48 -11.64
C PRO A 24 8.33 -15.30 -12.40
N VAL A 25 8.74 -16.01 -13.45
CA VAL A 25 7.83 -16.85 -14.25
C VAL A 25 7.36 -18.06 -13.45
N VAL A 26 8.29 -18.75 -12.78
CA VAL A 26 7.98 -19.88 -11.89
C VAL A 26 7.07 -19.42 -10.76
N TRP A 27 7.30 -18.22 -10.23
CA TRP A 27 6.47 -17.64 -9.18
C TRP A 27 5.04 -17.35 -9.66
N VAL A 28 4.89 -16.73 -10.83
CA VAL A 28 3.58 -16.45 -11.45
C VAL A 28 2.82 -17.75 -11.73
N VAL A 29 3.50 -18.76 -12.29
CA VAL A 29 2.91 -20.08 -12.56
C VAL A 29 2.53 -20.81 -11.28
N SER A 30 3.33 -20.72 -10.22
CA SER A 30 2.98 -21.32 -8.94
C SER A 30 1.79 -20.60 -8.29
N THR A 31 1.77 -19.26 -8.35
CA THR A 31 0.67 -18.46 -7.78
C THR A 31 -0.65 -18.69 -8.51
N SER A 32 -0.62 -18.92 -9.82
CA SER A 32 -1.86 -19.14 -10.59
C SER A 32 -2.55 -20.47 -10.26
N ILE A 33 -1.80 -21.47 -9.79
CA ILE A 33 -2.33 -22.78 -9.37
C ILE A 33 -2.51 -22.90 -7.86
N ARG A 34 -2.28 -21.83 -7.11
CA ARG A 34 -2.44 -21.80 -5.65
C ARG A 34 -3.87 -21.50 -5.24
N ARG A 35 -4.29 -22.10 -4.13
CA ARG A 35 -5.62 -21.86 -3.52
C ARG A 35 -5.67 -20.63 -2.63
N ASP A 36 -4.52 -20.21 -2.09
CA ASP A 36 -4.43 -19.04 -1.24
C ASP A 36 -4.23 -17.77 -2.06
N GLU A 37 -4.92 -16.70 -1.66
CA GLU A 37 -4.92 -15.42 -2.38
C GLU A 37 -3.71 -14.54 -2.06
N ALA A 38 -2.68 -15.09 -1.39
CA ALA A 38 -1.51 -14.35 -0.97
C ALA A 38 -0.51 -14.12 -2.11
N ALA A 39 -0.06 -12.86 -2.26
CA ALA A 39 0.99 -12.47 -3.21
C ALA A 39 2.29 -13.24 -2.99
N PHE A 40 2.63 -13.45 -1.72
CA PHE A 40 3.87 -14.05 -1.26
C PHE A 40 3.59 -15.29 -0.41
N SER A 41 4.42 -16.30 -0.59
CA SER A 41 4.43 -17.53 0.20
C SER A 41 5.83 -17.75 0.73
N THR A 42 5.93 -18.40 1.89
CA THR A 42 7.21 -18.91 2.37
C THR A 42 7.75 -20.06 1.51
N LYS A 43 6.90 -20.65 0.65
CA LYS A 43 7.25 -21.74 -0.27
C LYS A 43 6.97 -21.36 -1.71
N ILE A 44 7.95 -21.62 -2.59
CA ILE A 44 7.79 -21.46 -4.04
C ILE A 44 6.71 -22.38 -4.58
N PHE A 45 6.64 -23.63 -4.13
CA PHE A 45 5.58 -24.58 -4.49
C PHE A 45 4.66 -24.82 -3.29
N SER A 46 3.39 -24.51 -3.45
CA SER A 46 2.38 -24.77 -2.42
C SER A 46 2.05 -26.25 -2.34
N SER A 47 1.81 -26.75 -1.13
CA SER A 47 1.18 -28.06 -0.91
C SER A 47 -0.29 -28.06 -1.34
N ARG A 48 -0.89 -26.88 -1.52
CA ARG A 48 -2.31 -26.67 -1.85
C ARG A 48 -2.49 -26.17 -3.28
N VAL A 49 -2.47 -27.10 -4.24
CA VAL A 49 -2.61 -26.82 -5.67
C VAL A 49 -4.07 -26.98 -6.13
N SER A 50 -4.51 -26.14 -7.07
CA SER A 50 -5.83 -26.18 -7.71
C SER A 50 -5.82 -25.47 -9.07
N LEU A 51 -6.65 -25.93 -10.00
CA LEU A 51 -6.93 -25.23 -11.27
C LEU A 51 -8.16 -24.32 -11.18
N GLN A 52 -8.67 -24.05 -9.97
CA GLN A 52 -9.91 -23.27 -9.78
C GLN A 52 -9.83 -21.86 -10.38
N ASN A 53 -8.69 -21.17 -10.26
CA ASN A 53 -8.50 -19.84 -10.85
C ASN A 53 -8.71 -19.86 -12.37
N TYR A 54 -8.20 -20.89 -13.06
CA TYR A 54 -8.41 -21.05 -14.50
C TYR A 54 -9.85 -21.39 -14.84
N LYS A 55 -10.49 -22.26 -14.04
CA LYS A 55 -11.90 -22.60 -14.22
C LYS A 55 -12.80 -21.38 -14.05
N ASP A 56 -12.54 -20.55 -13.04
CA ASP A 56 -13.30 -19.31 -12.77
C ASP A 56 -13.16 -18.27 -13.89
N LEU A 57 -12.01 -18.25 -14.58
CA LEU A 57 -11.79 -17.35 -15.72
C LEU A 57 -12.46 -17.85 -17.02
N ILE A 58 -12.41 -19.16 -17.28
CA ILE A 58 -12.85 -19.74 -18.56
C ILE A 58 -14.34 -20.13 -18.51
N ALA A 59 -14.76 -20.77 -17.44
CA ALA A 59 -16.10 -21.32 -17.25
C ALA A 59 -16.56 -21.12 -15.79
N PRO A 60 -16.84 -19.87 -15.39
CA PRO A 60 -17.29 -19.58 -14.02
C PRO A 60 -18.59 -20.33 -13.72
N GLU A 61 -18.57 -21.18 -12.70
CA GLU A 61 -19.77 -21.83 -12.18
C GLU A 61 -20.67 -20.78 -11.51
N LYS A 62 -21.99 -20.88 -11.69
CA LYS A 62 -22.93 -20.07 -10.91
C LYS A 62 -22.89 -20.57 -9.46
N ASN A 63 -22.30 -19.83 -8.55
CA ASN A 63 -22.33 -20.14 -7.12
C ASN A 63 -23.70 -19.81 -6.49
N MET A 64 -23.90 -20.20 -5.22
CA MET A 64 -25.14 -19.94 -4.47
C MET A 64 -25.60 -18.46 -4.56
N PRO A 65 -24.77 -17.45 -4.23
CA PRO A 65 -25.20 -16.06 -4.32
C PRO A 65 -25.58 -15.61 -5.75
N ALA A 66 -24.88 -16.09 -6.79
CA ALA A 66 -25.23 -15.77 -8.16
C ALA A 66 -26.55 -16.40 -8.58
N LEU A 67 -26.81 -17.65 -8.19
CA LEU A 67 -28.10 -18.32 -8.45
C LEU A 67 -29.27 -17.57 -7.80
N VAL A 68 -29.14 -17.20 -6.53
CA VAL A 68 -30.18 -16.46 -5.80
C VAL A 68 -30.52 -15.14 -6.51
N GLN A 69 -29.50 -14.37 -6.86
CA GLN A 69 -29.69 -13.10 -7.57
C GLN A 69 -30.27 -13.30 -8.98
N GLU A 70 -29.83 -14.33 -9.70
CA GLU A 70 -30.31 -14.65 -11.05
C GLU A 70 -31.78 -15.04 -11.03
N ILE A 71 -32.20 -15.89 -10.09
CA ILE A 71 -33.61 -16.28 -9.91
C ILE A 71 -34.45 -15.04 -9.61
N GLN A 72 -33.99 -14.15 -8.71
CA GLN A 72 -34.71 -12.91 -8.38
C GLN A 72 -34.87 -12.01 -9.63
N ASN A 73 -33.80 -11.86 -10.42
CA ASN A 73 -33.83 -11.07 -11.66
C ASN A 73 -34.77 -11.67 -12.73
N LEU A 74 -34.80 -13.01 -12.86
CA LEU A 74 -35.70 -13.73 -13.77
C LEU A 74 -37.16 -13.58 -13.34
N ILE A 75 -37.47 -13.71 -12.05
CA ILE A 75 -38.82 -13.51 -11.50
C ILE A 75 -39.31 -12.08 -11.73
N MET A 76 -38.42 -11.10 -11.64
CA MET A 76 -38.73 -9.67 -11.83
C MET A 76 -38.74 -9.20 -13.29
N LEU A 77 -38.31 -10.04 -14.24
CA LEU A 77 -38.12 -9.65 -15.64
C LEU A 77 -37.16 -8.46 -15.80
N THR A 78 -36.12 -8.40 -14.95
CA THR A 78 -35.11 -7.34 -15.02
C THR A 78 -34.27 -7.52 -16.29
N PRO A 79 -33.87 -6.45 -17.00
CA PRO A 79 -32.97 -6.58 -18.16
C PRO A 79 -31.70 -7.38 -17.81
N PRO A 80 -31.26 -8.34 -18.66
CA PRO A 80 -31.68 -8.56 -20.05
C PRO A 80 -32.80 -9.59 -20.25
N TYR A 81 -33.53 -9.98 -19.19
CA TYR A 81 -34.57 -11.03 -19.25
C TYR A 81 -35.95 -10.49 -19.64
N ASP A 82 -36.12 -9.17 -19.65
CA ASP A 82 -37.33 -8.43 -20.01
C ASP A 82 -37.92 -8.83 -21.37
N ASN A 83 -37.06 -9.21 -22.33
CA ASN A 83 -37.45 -9.60 -23.69
C ASN A 83 -37.43 -11.12 -23.93
N TRP A 84 -37.27 -11.95 -22.90
CA TRP A 84 -37.21 -13.40 -23.06
C TRP A 84 -38.60 -14.04 -23.13
N ASP A 85 -38.71 -15.15 -23.86
CA ASP A 85 -39.93 -15.96 -23.90
C ASP A 85 -40.27 -16.56 -22.53
N ARG A 86 -41.56 -16.59 -22.19
CA ARG A 86 -42.06 -17.12 -20.90
C ARG A 86 -41.54 -18.53 -20.59
N LYS A 87 -41.65 -19.46 -21.56
CA LYS A 87 -41.22 -20.85 -21.35
C LYS A 87 -39.71 -20.97 -21.20
N ARG A 88 -38.95 -20.01 -21.74
CA ARG A 88 -37.50 -19.93 -21.51
C ARG A 88 -37.20 -19.50 -20.08
N ILE A 89 -37.87 -18.46 -19.58
CA ILE A 89 -37.67 -17.96 -18.21
C ILE A 89 -38.05 -19.04 -17.18
N GLU A 90 -39.22 -19.66 -17.32
CA GLU A 90 -39.67 -20.72 -16.39
C GLU A 90 -38.67 -21.88 -16.31
N ARG A 91 -38.18 -22.36 -17.46
CA ARG A 91 -37.14 -23.42 -17.50
C ARG A 91 -35.83 -23.01 -16.83
N GLU A 92 -35.42 -21.75 -16.99
CA GLU A 92 -34.20 -21.24 -16.38
C GLU A 92 -34.34 -21.09 -14.86
N ILE A 93 -35.50 -20.62 -14.37
CA ILE A 93 -35.81 -20.57 -12.94
C ILE A 93 -35.81 -21.98 -12.34
N GLU A 94 -36.50 -22.94 -12.97
CA GLU A 94 -36.53 -24.34 -12.51
C GLU A 94 -35.13 -24.97 -12.46
N ARG A 95 -34.31 -24.72 -13.49
CA ARG A 95 -32.93 -25.21 -13.53
C ARG A 95 -32.09 -24.59 -12.42
N ASP A 96 -32.20 -23.28 -12.19
CA ASP A 96 -31.41 -22.59 -11.19
C ASP A 96 -31.86 -22.94 -9.74
N ILE A 97 -33.16 -23.19 -9.50
CA ILE A 97 -33.67 -23.74 -8.22
C ILE A 97 -33.15 -25.17 -8.02
N SER A 98 -33.16 -26.01 -9.06
CA SER A 98 -32.59 -27.36 -8.98
C SER A 98 -31.09 -27.32 -8.65
N ALA A 99 -30.35 -26.36 -9.22
CA ALA A 99 -28.95 -26.14 -8.89
C ALA A 99 -28.73 -25.71 -7.43
N LEU A 100 -29.59 -24.83 -6.87
CA LEU A 100 -29.54 -24.47 -5.43
C LEU A 100 -29.65 -25.72 -4.54
N LYS A 101 -30.63 -26.59 -4.83
CA LYS A 101 -30.82 -27.85 -4.08
C LYS A 101 -29.61 -28.77 -4.20
N SER A 102 -29.10 -28.94 -5.42
CA SER A 102 -27.91 -29.76 -5.68
C SER A 102 -26.69 -29.25 -4.92
N TYR A 103 -26.50 -27.93 -4.79
CA TYR A 103 -25.40 -27.37 -4.00
C TYR A 103 -25.55 -27.55 -2.50
N ILE A 104 -26.77 -27.49 -1.97
CA ILE A 104 -27.03 -27.81 -0.55
C ILE A 104 -26.72 -29.29 -0.29
N GLU A 105 -27.13 -30.19 -1.19
CA GLU A 105 -26.86 -31.63 -1.09
C GLU A 105 -25.36 -31.95 -1.25
N GLU A 106 -24.67 -31.33 -2.22
CA GLU A 106 -23.23 -31.43 -2.40
C GLU A 106 -22.52 -30.95 -1.12
N THR A 107 -22.94 -29.81 -0.56
CA THR A 107 -22.36 -29.27 0.67
C THR A 107 -22.52 -30.23 1.85
N ASN A 108 -23.71 -30.81 2.04
CA ASN A 108 -23.95 -31.84 3.07
C ASN A 108 -23.04 -33.06 2.88
N THR A 109 -22.92 -33.55 1.66
CA THR A 109 -22.09 -34.71 1.33
C THR A 109 -20.62 -34.45 1.64
N ARG A 110 -20.11 -33.28 1.21
CA ARG A 110 -18.74 -32.84 1.48
C ARG A 110 -18.48 -32.63 2.96
N TYR A 111 -19.43 -32.02 3.67
CA TYR A 111 -19.34 -31.85 5.10
C TYR A 111 -19.24 -33.20 5.83
N ASN A 112 -20.06 -34.19 5.47
CA ASN A 112 -20.00 -35.53 6.04
C ASN A 112 -18.65 -36.23 5.78
N GLU A 113 -18.09 -36.08 4.57
CA GLU A 113 -16.74 -36.56 4.25
C GLU A 113 -15.68 -35.89 5.13
N VAL A 114 -15.75 -34.56 5.27
CA VAL A 114 -14.83 -33.76 6.09
C VAL A 114 -14.92 -34.19 7.56
N GLU A 115 -16.13 -34.32 8.10
CA GLU A 115 -16.37 -34.76 9.49
C GLU A 115 -15.82 -36.17 9.74
N LYS A 116 -16.01 -37.10 8.79
CA LYS A 116 -15.43 -38.44 8.86
C LYS A 116 -13.90 -38.42 8.91
N ASN A 117 -13.25 -37.60 8.07
CA ASN A 117 -11.79 -37.49 8.07
C ASN A 117 -11.26 -36.79 9.32
N TYR A 118 -11.98 -35.79 9.83
CA TYR A 118 -11.67 -35.14 11.11
C TYR A 118 -11.74 -36.13 12.29
N LYS A 119 -12.81 -36.93 12.37
CA LYS A 119 -12.93 -38.00 13.37
C LYS A 119 -11.78 -39.00 13.26
N ALA A 120 -11.48 -39.49 12.05
CA ALA A 120 -10.37 -40.41 11.83
C ALA A 120 -9.01 -39.83 12.24
N LEU A 121 -8.77 -38.53 11.99
CA LEU A 121 -7.57 -37.83 12.43
C LEU A 121 -7.49 -37.80 13.96
N ASN A 122 -8.58 -37.40 14.63
CA ASN A 122 -8.63 -37.31 16.09
C ASN A 122 -8.46 -38.68 16.76
N ASP A 123 -9.13 -39.71 16.23
CA ASP A 123 -9.02 -41.08 16.74
C ASP A 123 -7.59 -41.62 16.56
N TYR A 124 -6.97 -41.38 15.40
CA TYR A 124 -5.59 -41.78 15.14
C TYR A 124 -4.61 -41.10 16.10
N LEU A 125 -4.73 -39.79 16.31
CA LEU A 125 -3.85 -39.06 17.24
C LEU A 125 -4.09 -39.52 18.68
N SER A 126 -5.34 -39.81 19.05
CA SER A 126 -5.69 -40.34 20.37
C SER A 126 -5.04 -41.71 20.61
N LEU A 127 -5.04 -42.60 19.60
CA LEU A 127 -4.33 -43.88 19.66
C LEU A 127 -2.80 -43.72 19.72
N LYS A 128 -2.26 -42.60 19.28
CA LYS A 128 -0.83 -42.28 19.31
C LYS A 128 -0.41 -41.42 20.51
N THR A 129 -1.31 -41.17 21.46
CA THR A 129 -1.05 -40.31 22.62
C THR A 129 0.23 -40.69 23.36
N ASP A 130 0.47 -41.98 23.60
CA ASP A 130 1.68 -42.41 24.32
C ASP A 130 2.96 -42.18 23.49
N ASN A 131 2.93 -42.45 22.19
CA ASN A 131 4.05 -42.11 21.30
C ASN A 131 4.32 -40.59 21.25
N ILE A 132 3.25 -39.78 21.28
CA ILE A 132 3.34 -38.31 21.34
C ILE A 132 4.01 -37.88 22.64
N LYS A 133 3.61 -38.45 23.78
CA LYS A 133 4.23 -38.18 25.09
C LYS A 133 5.71 -38.52 25.10
N THR A 134 6.10 -39.70 24.58
CA THR A 134 7.51 -40.09 24.50
C THR A 134 8.32 -39.10 23.65
N SER A 135 7.82 -38.77 22.45
CA SER A 135 8.49 -37.82 21.55
C SER A 135 8.60 -36.42 22.15
N LEU A 136 7.55 -35.98 22.87
CA LEU A 136 7.53 -34.69 23.58
C LEU A 136 8.52 -34.68 24.74
N TYR A 137 8.59 -35.76 25.52
CA TYR A 137 9.53 -35.92 26.61
C TYR A 137 10.97 -35.83 26.09
N GLU A 138 11.32 -36.60 25.07
CA GLU A 138 12.65 -36.54 24.43
C GLU A 138 12.99 -35.14 23.90
N LEU A 139 12.02 -34.45 23.29
CA LEU A 139 12.22 -33.10 22.78
C LEU A 139 12.54 -32.10 23.90
N ILE A 140 11.77 -32.11 25.00
CA ILE A 140 11.97 -31.20 26.13
C ILE A 140 13.24 -31.57 26.91
N GLU A 141 13.49 -32.87 27.11
CA GLU A 141 14.70 -33.35 27.79
C GLU A 141 15.96 -32.97 27.01
N SER A 142 15.97 -33.13 25.68
CA SER A 142 17.10 -32.69 24.84
C SER A 142 17.35 -31.18 24.88
N LEU A 143 16.30 -30.37 25.07
CA LEU A 143 16.44 -28.93 25.27
C LEU A 143 17.07 -28.67 26.64
N LYS A 144 16.55 -29.30 27.69
CA LYS A 144 17.04 -29.15 29.05
C LYS A 144 18.53 -29.50 29.14
N GLU A 145 18.94 -30.67 28.65
CA GLU A 145 20.34 -31.10 28.65
C GLU A 145 21.24 -30.13 27.89
N TYR A 146 20.77 -29.61 26.74
CA TYR A 146 21.52 -28.62 25.97
C TYR A 146 21.71 -27.31 26.74
N LEU A 147 20.67 -26.82 27.43
CA LEU A 147 20.75 -25.60 28.22
C LEU A 147 21.64 -25.78 29.46
N GLU A 148 21.54 -26.91 30.17
CA GLU A 148 22.39 -27.21 31.33
C GLU A 148 23.86 -27.35 30.94
N LYS A 149 24.16 -28.03 29.83
CA LYS A 149 25.53 -28.23 29.35
C LYS A 149 26.20 -26.93 28.90
N ASN A 150 25.41 -26.01 28.34
CA ASN A 150 25.91 -24.73 27.80
C ASN A 150 25.60 -23.54 28.72
N LEU A 151 25.19 -23.80 29.96
CA LEU A 151 24.99 -22.76 30.95
C LEU A 151 26.33 -22.05 31.22
N PRO A 152 26.40 -20.71 31.16
CA PRO A 152 27.60 -20.00 31.53
C PRO A 152 28.02 -20.34 32.97
N LYS A 153 29.32 -20.63 33.20
CA LYS A 153 29.83 -20.97 34.53
C LYS A 153 29.58 -19.81 35.51
N GLU A 154 29.07 -20.14 36.70
CA GLU A 154 28.67 -19.18 37.74
C GLU A 154 29.78 -18.18 38.09
N GLY A 155 29.46 -16.89 37.98
CA GLY A 155 30.13 -15.83 38.71
C GLY A 155 29.37 -15.56 40.00
N LYS A 156 30.01 -15.84 41.15
CA LYS A 156 29.59 -15.59 42.55
C LYS A 156 28.24 -14.86 42.75
N GLU A 157 27.19 -15.60 43.13
CA GLU A 157 25.84 -15.12 43.49
C GLU A 157 25.82 -13.98 44.55
N GLY A 158 26.87 -13.85 45.36
CA GLY A 158 27.00 -12.77 46.35
C GLY A 158 27.20 -11.36 45.77
N ASP A 159 27.62 -11.22 44.51
CA ASP A 159 27.88 -9.91 43.88
C ASP A 159 26.64 -9.33 43.19
N LEU A 160 25.68 -10.18 42.78
CA LEU A 160 24.51 -9.78 42.00
C LEU A 160 23.48 -8.98 42.81
N SER A 161 23.08 -9.46 43.99
CA SER A 161 22.08 -8.79 44.83
C SER A 161 22.56 -7.40 45.28
N LEU A 162 23.87 -7.27 45.53
CA LEU A 162 24.52 -6.00 45.86
C LEU A 162 24.49 -5.03 44.66
N LYS A 163 24.80 -5.51 43.45
CA LYS A 163 24.76 -4.68 42.23
C LYS A 163 23.34 -4.27 41.84
N LEU A 164 22.35 -5.15 41.97
CA LEU A 164 20.93 -4.82 41.76
C LEU A 164 20.43 -3.77 42.76
N SER A 165 20.85 -3.85 44.03
CA SER A 165 20.56 -2.83 45.04
C SER A 165 21.18 -1.48 44.69
N LYS A 166 22.43 -1.47 44.18
CA LYS A 166 23.09 -0.24 43.69
C LYS A 166 22.36 0.35 42.49
N LEU A 167 21.95 -0.48 41.52
CA LEU A 167 21.17 -0.10 40.34
C LEU A 167 19.85 0.57 40.72
N LYS A 168 19.11 -0.02 41.66
CA LYS A 168 17.86 0.56 42.17
C LYS A 168 18.08 1.96 42.76
N LYS A 169 19.10 2.12 43.60
CA LYS A 169 19.45 3.42 44.20
C LYS A 169 19.88 4.46 43.17
N LEU A 170 20.57 4.04 42.10
CA LEU A 170 20.95 4.92 40.99
C LEU A 170 19.71 5.42 40.24
N ARG A 171 18.79 4.52 39.89
CA ARG A 171 17.53 4.87 39.22
C ARG A 171 16.66 5.84 40.03
N GLU A 172 16.53 5.59 41.35
CA GLU A 172 15.81 6.50 42.26
C GLU A 172 16.42 7.92 42.25
N LYS A 173 17.75 8.04 42.23
CA LYS A 173 18.43 9.35 42.13
C LYS A 173 18.23 10.02 40.77
N ILE A 174 18.25 9.25 39.68
CA ILE A 174 18.01 9.77 38.32
C ILE A 174 16.57 10.29 38.21
N GLU A 175 15.58 9.58 38.76
CA GLU A 175 14.19 10.08 38.84
C GLU A 175 14.09 11.37 39.65
N GLU A 176 14.78 11.46 40.79
CA GLU A 176 14.81 12.69 41.60
C GLU A 176 15.36 13.88 40.80
N LEU A 177 16.45 13.68 40.05
CA LEU A 177 17.03 14.70 39.17
C LEU A 177 16.08 15.09 38.03
N ASN A 178 15.44 14.12 37.37
CA ASN A 178 14.45 14.40 36.32
C ASN A 178 13.30 15.27 36.85
N SER A 179 12.82 14.99 38.07
CA SER A 179 11.78 15.79 38.73
C SER A 179 12.24 17.23 38.98
N LYS A 180 13.48 17.43 39.47
CA LYS A 180 14.06 18.76 39.71
C LYS A 180 14.24 19.56 38.40
N ILE A 181 14.77 18.93 37.36
CA ILE A 181 14.93 19.53 36.03
C ILE A 181 13.57 19.97 35.47
N TYR A 182 12.56 19.10 35.59
CA TYR A 182 11.20 19.42 35.16
C TYR A 182 10.64 20.64 35.89
N GLN A 183 10.77 20.70 37.22
CA GLN A 183 10.33 21.86 38.01
C GLN A 183 11.05 23.16 37.59
N ASN A 184 12.35 23.09 37.31
CA ASN A 184 13.11 24.26 36.87
C ASN A 184 12.73 24.71 35.45
N ARG A 185 12.44 23.79 34.51
CA ARG A 185 11.87 24.13 33.20
C ARG A 185 10.52 24.84 33.32
N VAL A 186 9.66 24.40 34.24
CA VAL A 186 8.38 25.08 34.52
C VAL A 186 8.61 26.50 35.06
N LYS A 187 9.55 26.70 36.00
CA LYS A 187 9.90 28.04 36.52
C LYS A 187 10.48 28.94 35.42
N TYR A 188 11.35 28.39 34.57
CA TYR A 188 11.97 29.09 33.44
C TYR A 188 10.91 29.63 32.48
N ASN A 189 9.96 28.80 32.06
CA ASN A 189 8.87 29.22 31.17
C ASN A 189 8.02 30.36 31.78
N ARG A 190 7.71 30.28 33.09
CA ARG A 190 6.99 31.37 33.78
C ARG A 190 7.78 32.69 33.78
N PHE A 191 9.10 32.63 33.92
CA PHE A 191 9.93 33.84 33.88
C PHE A 191 10.04 34.42 32.48
N LEU A 192 10.14 33.58 31.44
CA LEU A 192 10.10 34.01 30.05
C LEU A 192 8.78 34.72 29.70
N GLU A 193 7.65 34.18 30.15
CA GLU A 193 6.34 34.82 29.95
C GLU A 193 6.31 36.23 30.57
N LYS A 194 6.77 36.37 31.81
CA LYS A 194 6.86 37.67 32.49
C LYS A 194 7.81 38.64 31.79
N LEU A 195 8.96 38.15 31.33
CA LEU A 195 9.93 38.95 30.60
C LEU A 195 9.35 39.47 29.29
N SER A 196 8.63 38.61 28.54
CA SER A 196 7.95 38.99 27.31
C SER A 196 6.86 40.06 27.54
N LEU A 197 6.17 40.01 28.69
CA LEU A 197 5.17 41.00 29.07
C LEU A 197 5.81 42.36 29.36
N ILE A 198 6.91 42.38 30.12
CA ILE A 198 7.67 43.61 30.42
C ILE A 198 8.22 44.24 29.13
N GLN A 199 8.74 43.43 28.20
CA GLN A 199 9.19 43.92 26.90
C GLN A 199 8.07 44.59 26.09
N ARG A 200 6.85 44.01 26.10
CA ARG A 200 5.68 44.62 25.45
C ARG A 200 5.30 45.94 26.11
N GLU A 201 5.31 46.02 27.43
CA GLU A 201 5.03 47.26 28.17
C GLU A 201 6.05 48.36 27.85
N ILE A 202 7.33 48.01 27.72
CA ILE A 202 8.38 48.94 27.29
C ILE A 202 8.11 49.47 25.87
N LEU A 203 7.70 48.61 24.94
CA LEU A 203 7.34 49.02 23.58
C LEU A 203 6.12 49.94 23.54
N GLU A 204 5.13 49.72 24.40
CA GLU A 204 3.98 50.63 24.54
C GLU A 204 4.39 52.01 25.09
N ILE A 205 5.37 52.05 26.01
CA ILE A 205 5.93 53.33 26.48
C ILE A 205 6.61 54.08 25.32
N ASP A 206 7.41 53.41 24.49
CA ASP A 206 8.04 54.02 23.31
C ASP A 206 7.01 54.57 22.31
N LYS A 207 5.91 53.85 22.07
CA LYS A 207 4.80 54.36 21.23
C LYS A 207 4.22 55.66 21.78
N LYS A 208 4.00 55.76 23.10
CA LYS A 208 3.50 56.98 23.74
C LYS A 208 4.50 58.13 23.64
N ILE A 209 5.79 57.85 23.81
CA ILE A 209 6.86 58.84 23.61
C ILE A 209 6.85 59.35 22.17
N ASN A 210 6.70 58.47 21.18
CA ASN A 210 6.61 58.87 19.78
C ASN A 210 5.35 59.69 19.47
N ALA A 211 4.21 59.38 20.10
CA ALA A 211 3.00 60.19 19.99
C ALA A 211 3.21 61.62 20.55
N LEU A 212 3.82 61.75 21.73
CA LEU A 212 4.20 63.05 22.29
C LEU A 212 5.16 63.80 21.35
N ASN A 213 6.10 63.10 20.72
CA ASN A 213 7.01 63.69 19.74
C ASN A 213 6.28 64.25 18.52
N ASN A 214 5.27 63.55 18.01
CA ASN A 214 4.43 64.05 16.93
C ASN A 214 3.57 65.24 17.38
N GLU A 215 3.04 65.24 18.61
CA GLU A 215 2.30 66.37 19.17
C GLU A 215 3.18 67.62 19.24
N VAL A 216 4.41 67.49 19.73
CA VAL A 216 5.41 68.57 19.76
C VAL A 216 5.74 69.08 18.36
N VAL A 217 5.91 68.19 17.37
CA VAL A 217 6.14 68.58 15.97
C VAL A 217 4.92 69.33 15.40
N SER A 218 3.70 68.89 15.72
CA SER A 218 2.46 69.54 15.28
C SER A 218 2.23 70.91 15.91
N LEU A 219 2.65 71.08 17.18
CA LEU A 219 2.67 72.37 17.85
C LEU A 219 3.67 73.29 17.17
N ASN A 220 4.87 72.81 16.84
CA ASN A 220 5.89 73.61 16.18
C ASN A 220 5.46 74.09 14.77
N SER A 221 4.82 73.24 13.97
CA SER A 221 4.44 73.61 12.59
C SER A 221 3.37 74.70 12.51
N LYS A 222 2.47 74.79 13.50
CA LYS A 222 1.41 75.81 13.58
C LYS A 222 1.91 77.26 13.77
N PHE A 223 3.18 77.45 14.14
CA PHE A 223 3.73 78.77 14.48
C PHE A 223 5.01 79.09 13.69
N SER A 224 5.17 78.50 12.50
CA SER A 224 6.37 78.54 11.67
C SER A 224 6.77 79.91 11.09
N ASP A 225 6.01 80.99 11.35
CA ASP A 225 6.26 82.33 10.81
C ASP A 225 7.00 83.31 11.76
N PHE A 226 7.49 82.88 12.92
CA PHE A 226 8.24 83.77 13.83
C PHE A 226 9.70 83.38 14.03
N SER A 227 10.57 84.34 13.74
CA SER A 227 12.03 84.27 13.78
C SER A 227 12.56 83.81 15.15
N LEU A 228 13.39 82.77 15.12
CA LEU A 228 14.22 82.26 16.23
C LEU A 228 15.11 83.37 16.80
N VAL A 229 14.62 84.06 17.83
CA VAL A 229 15.45 84.90 18.71
C VAL A 229 15.94 84.03 19.86
N SER A 230 17.24 83.84 19.90
CA SER A 230 17.97 83.18 20.98
C SER A 230 17.68 83.85 22.33
N TYR A 231 17.28 83.13 23.38
CA TYR A 231 17.59 83.54 24.76
C TYR A 231 17.49 82.43 25.82
N LYS A 232 18.41 82.56 26.79
CA LYS A 232 18.59 81.97 28.14
C LYS A 232 17.67 80.85 28.64
N GLU A 233 18.34 79.71 28.86
CA GLU A 233 18.23 78.74 29.98
C GLU A 233 16.99 78.85 30.86
N ASN A 234 16.03 77.97 30.59
CA ASN A 234 14.92 77.65 31.50
C ASN A 234 15.42 76.54 32.45
N SER A 235 15.75 76.87 33.69
CA SER A 235 16.41 75.97 34.66
C SER A 235 15.62 74.68 34.95
N TYR A 236 14.29 74.70 34.82
CA TYR A 236 13.43 73.53 35.02
C TYR A 236 13.63 72.43 33.96
N ILE A 237 14.01 72.80 32.73
CA ILE A 237 14.29 71.85 31.65
C ILE A 237 15.74 71.36 31.73
N GLU A 238 16.68 72.06 32.37
CA GLU A 238 18.06 71.54 32.50
C GLU A 238 18.25 70.58 33.68
N GLU A 239 17.55 70.80 34.80
CA GLU A 239 17.54 69.86 35.92
C GLU A 239 16.89 68.53 35.55
N ALA A 240 15.76 68.57 34.84
CA ALA A 240 15.13 67.37 34.32
C ALA A 240 16.02 66.69 33.26
N GLN A 241 16.75 67.45 32.42
CA GLN A 241 17.68 66.92 31.41
C GLN A 241 18.85 66.14 32.03
N SER A 242 19.52 66.71 33.03
CA SER A 242 20.70 66.10 33.66
C SER A 242 20.33 64.85 34.46
N ALA A 243 19.19 64.87 35.16
CA ALA A 243 18.63 63.71 35.83
C ALA A 243 18.20 62.61 34.84
N LEU A 244 17.69 62.97 33.66
CA LEU A 244 17.27 62.01 32.64
C LEU A 244 18.43 61.36 31.91
N ILE A 245 19.38 62.18 31.42
CA ILE A 245 20.52 61.71 30.63
C ILE A 245 21.39 60.77 31.46
N SER A 246 21.52 61.01 32.77
CA SER A 246 22.25 60.13 33.70
C SER A 246 21.53 58.82 34.02
N LYS A 247 20.19 58.80 34.01
CA LYS A 247 19.39 57.57 34.18
C LYS A 247 19.35 56.72 32.90
N LEU A 248 19.17 57.36 31.74
CA LEU A 248 19.01 56.69 30.45
C LEU A 248 20.30 56.10 29.88
N SER A 249 21.48 56.61 30.26
CA SER A 249 22.76 56.10 29.78
C SER A 249 23.13 54.69 30.30
N ARG A 250 22.33 54.12 31.21
CA ARG A 250 22.61 52.84 31.88
C ARG A 250 22.10 51.60 31.14
N TYR A 251 21.36 51.77 30.03
CA TYR A 251 20.64 50.67 29.38
C TYR A 251 20.83 50.66 27.85
N SER A 252 21.93 50.05 27.40
CA SER A 252 22.34 50.00 25.98
C SER A 252 21.34 49.29 25.06
N ASP A 253 20.63 48.29 25.58
CA ASP A 253 19.80 47.37 24.80
C ASP A 253 18.50 48.02 24.27
N PHE A 254 18.12 49.17 24.84
CA PHE A 254 16.98 49.99 24.40
C PHE A 254 17.44 51.35 23.86
N SER A 255 18.56 51.35 23.14
CA SER A 255 19.17 52.55 22.53
C SER A 255 18.19 53.37 21.70
N LEU A 256 17.30 52.72 20.93
CA LEU A 256 16.30 53.40 20.09
C LEU A 256 15.29 54.20 20.92
N VAL A 257 14.69 53.57 21.95
CA VAL A 257 13.73 54.22 22.87
C VAL A 257 14.41 55.37 23.60
N THR A 258 15.62 55.12 24.09
CA THR A 258 16.46 56.13 24.74
C THR A 258 16.74 57.33 23.81
N GLN A 259 16.96 57.07 22.54
CA GLN A 259 17.21 58.11 21.53
C GLN A 259 15.95 58.89 21.17
N ASN A 260 14.78 58.23 21.10
CA ASN A 260 13.48 58.89 20.92
C ASN A 260 13.19 59.86 22.07
N ILE A 261 13.42 59.42 23.32
CA ILE A 261 13.28 60.28 24.51
C ILE A 261 14.24 61.47 24.44
N LYS A 262 15.52 61.25 24.14
CA LYS A 262 16.52 62.32 23.99
C LYS A 262 16.11 63.35 22.92
N ASN A 263 15.64 62.88 21.76
CA ASN A 263 15.23 63.73 20.65
C ASN A 263 14.00 64.57 21.00
N LEU A 264 12.99 63.96 21.64
CA LEU A 264 11.78 64.67 22.08
C LEU A 264 12.14 65.77 23.09
N TYR A 265 13.00 65.44 24.04
CA TYR A 265 13.47 66.39 25.04
C TYR A 265 14.19 67.59 24.43
N GLN A 266 15.10 67.34 23.47
CA GLN A 266 15.79 68.40 22.74
C GLN A 266 14.80 69.32 22.02
N LYS A 267 13.78 68.79 21.35
CA LYS A 267 12.75 69.60 20.68
C LYS A 267 11.96 70.47 21.65
N LEU A 268 11.59 69.93 22.82
CA LEU A 268 10.90 70.69 23.87
C LEU A 268 11.75 71.85 24.40
N LYS A 269 13.08 71.70 24.48
CA LYS A 269 14.01 72.77 24.89
C LYS A 269 13.90 74.02 24.01
N TYR A 270 13.59 73.87 22.72
CA TYR A 270 13.55 74.98 21.76
C TYR A 270 12.19 75.70 21.65
N LEU A 271 11.14 75.21 22.32
CA LEU A 271 9.75 75.68 22.14
C LEU A 271 9.18 76.58 23.26
N SER A 272 9.95 76.99 24.26
CA SER A 272 9.45 77.69 25.46
C SER A 272 9.29 79.22 25.24
N PRO A 273 8.06 79.80 25.19
CA PRO A 273 7.85 81.24 24.97
C PRO A 273 7.75 82.02 26.29
N LYS A 274 8.33 83.23 26.35
CA LYS A 274 8.43 84.04 27.57
C LYS A 274 7.35 85.11 27.77
N ASP A 275 6.53 85.42 26.76
CA ASP A 275 5.64 86.58 26.81
C ASP A 275 4.15 86.22 26.75
N ILE A 276 3.36 87.00 27.49
CA ILE A 276 2.03 86.72 28.08
C ILE A 276 0.88 86.49 27.08
N GLU A 277 1.11 86.47 25.76
CA GLU A 277 0.04 86.29 24.75
C GLU A 277 -0.30 84.82 24.40
N TYR A 278 0.46 83.83 24.87
CA TYR A 278 0.25 82.41 24.50
C TYR A 278 0.14 81.44 25.69
N THR A 279 -0.67 81.78 26.70
CA THR A 279 -0.96 80.94 27.89
C THR A 279 -1.35 79.48 27.55
N TYR A 280 -2.02 79.26 26.41
CA TYR A 280 -2.39 77.93 25.92
C TYR A 280 -1.16 77.05 25.59
N LEU A 281 -0.11 77.64 25.00
CA LEU A 281 1.11 76.95 24.58
C LEU A 281 1.98 76.54 25.77
N GLN A 282 2.14 77.44 26.75
CA GLN A 282 2.81 77.11 28.02
C GLN A 282 2.09 75.99 28.77
N THR A 283 0.76 76.01 28.78
CA THR A 283 -0.05 74.95 29.42
C THR A 283 0.12 73.60 28.74
N SER A 284 0.07 73.56 27.40
CA SER A 284 0.28 72.32 26.62
C SER A 284 1.70 71.78 26.74
N LEU A 285 2.73 72.64 26.69
CA LEU A 285 4.13 72.23 26.86
C LEU A 285 4.42 71.71 28.27
N PHE A 286 3.86 72.34 29.30
CA PHE A 286 3.98 71.86 30.68
C PHE A 286 3.29 70.50 30.87
N LYS A 287 2.13 70.30 30.23
CA LYS A 287 1.44 69.00 30.21
C LYS A 287 2.30 67.92 29.56
N ILE A 288 2.88 68.20 28.38
CA ILE A 288 3.78 67.28 27.66
C ILE A 288 5.02 66.96 28.49
N SER A 289 5.67 67.96 29.12
CA SER A 289 6.86 67.70 29.95
C SER A 289 6.54 66.84 31.18
N LYS A 290 5.38 67.07 31.81
CA LYS A 290 4.93 66.27 32.95
C LYS A 290 4.61 64.83 32.53
N GLU A 291 3.97 64.65 31.38
CA GLU A 291 3.65 63.33 30.84
C GLU A 291 4.90 62.57 30.41
N LEU A 292 5.86 63.25 29.77
CA LEU A 292 7.16 62.70 29.41
C LEU A 292 7.92 62.20 30.64
N ASN A 293 8.03 63.02 31.71
CA ASN A 293 8.68 62.60 32.95
C ASN A 293 8.03 61.36 33.59
N ASN A 294 6.69 61.28 33.57
CA ASN A 294 5.98 60.11 34.06
C ASN A 294 6.28 58.85 33.22
N LEU A 295 6.32 58.97 31.89
CA LEU A 295 6.67 57.86 31.00
C LEU A 295 8.11 57.38 31.21
N ILE A 296 9.04 58.29 31.52
CA ILE A 296 10.44 57.93 31.78
C ILE A 296 10.60 57.20 33.11
N ASP A 297 9.91 57.64 34.17
CA ASP A 297 9.89 56.90 35.43
C ASP A 297 9.23 55.52 35.28
N GLN A 298 8.23 55.38 34.41
CA GLN A 298 7.64 54.07 34.07
C GLN A 298 8.64 53.19 33.30
N PHE A 299 9.36 53.75 32.34
CA PHE A 299 10.39 53.04 31.57
C PHE A 299 11.51 52.53 32.49
N ASP A 300 12.05 53.39 33.35
CA ASP A 300 13.13 53.05 34.29
C ASP A 300 12.75 51.87 35.21
N LYS A 301 11.54 51.93 35.80
CA LYS A 301 11.00 50.83 36.62
C LYS A 301 10.91 49.51 35.84
N LYS A 302 10.46 49.55 34.59
CA LYS A 302 10.29 48.37 33.74
C LYS A 302 11.62 47.77 33.31
N VAL A 303 12.63 48.59 33.05
CA VAL A 303 13.97 48.09 32.69
C VAL A 303 14.67 47.45 33.90
N VAL A 304 14.48 47.98 35.11
CA VAL A 304 14.95 47.32 36.35
C VAL A 304 14.27 45.97 36.55
N GLU A 305 12.96 45.90 36.31
CA GLU A 305 12.19 44.65 36.38
C GLU A 305 12.69 43.61 35.35
N LEU A 306 12.95 44.04 34.12
CA LEU A 306 13.50 43.22 33.04
C LEU A 306 14.86 42.62 33.42
N SER A 307 15.80 43.45 33.86
CA SER A 307 17.14 43.00 34.29
C SER A 307 17.08 41.98 35.45
N ALA A 308 16.12 42.13 36.36
CA ALA A 308 15.93 41.19 37.45
C ALA A 308 15.42 39.82 36.97
N TYR A 309 14.56 39.77 35.96
CA TYR A 309 14.10 38.51 35.36
C TYR A 309 15.18 37.84 34.50
N ASP A 310 15.96 38.60 33.73
CA ASP A 310 17.11 38.07 32.98
C ASP A 310 18.11 37.36 33.89
N LYS A 311 18.46 37.96 35.04
CA LYS A 311 19.34 37.34 36.03
C LYS A 311 18.76 36.04 36.60
N LYS A 312 17.45 36.00 36.88
CA LYS A 312 16.77 34.79 37.38
C LYS A 312 16.76 33.67 36.35
N ILE A 313 16.57 34.02 35.07
CA ILE A 313 16.62 33.09 33.94
C ILE A 313 18.03 32.53 33.76
N ALA A 314 19.05 33.39 33.78
CA ALA A 314 20.45 32.97 33.67
C ALA A 314 20.87 32.01 34.80
N LEU A 315 20.45 32.31 36.04
CA LEU A 315 20.74 31.46 37.19
C LEU A 315 20.03 30.10 37.11
N LEU A 316 18.76 30.07 36.67
CA LEU A 316 18.04 28.81 36.44
C LEU A 316 18.65 27.97 35.31
N ASN A 317 19.18 28.60 34.26
CA ASN A 317 19.87 27.88 33.19
C ASN A 317 21.15 27.23 33.69
N GLN A 318 21.98 27.94 34.46
CA GLN A 318 23.17 27.37 35.08
C GLN A 318 22.83 26.20 36.02
N GLU A 319 21.76 26.33 36.80
CA GLU A 319 21.29 25.25 37.68
C GLU A 319 20.82 24.03 36.87
N ASN A 320 20.09 24.23 35.78
CA ASN A 320 19.65 23.14 34.89
C ASN A 320 20.82 22.44 34.20
N GLU A 321 21.80 23.18 33.68
CA GLU A 321 23.01 22.60 33.09
C GLU A 321 23.75 21.72 34.10
N PHE A 322 23.86 22.17 35.36
CA PHE A 322 24.48 21.38 36.42
C PHE A 322 23.69 20.10 36.74
N LEU A 323 22.36 20.17 36.79
CA LEU A 323 21.52 19.00 37.05
C LEU A 323 21.56 17.98 35.89
N GLU A 324 21.58 18.44 34.64
CA GLU A 324 21.70 17.54 33.47
C GLU A 324 23.09 16.87 33.45
N MET A 325 24.18 17.58 33.75
CA MET A 325 25.51 16.97 33.89
C MET A 325 25.57 15.89 34.99
N GLN A 326 24.93 16.14 36.15
CA GLN A 326 24.85 15.12 37.21
C GLN A 326 24.07 13.88 36.76
N LYS A 327 22.98 14.09 36.02
CA LYS A 327 22.16 13.01 35.48
C LYS A 327 22.94 12.17 34.48
N GLU A 328 23.64 12.79 33.52
CA GLU A 328 24.45 12.06 32.53
C GLU A 328 25.53 11.20 33.22
N LEU A 329 26.16 11.71 34.27
CA LEU A 329 27.16 10.96 35.03
C LEU A 329 26.54 9.74 35.74
N LEU A 330 25.37 9.89 36.37
CA LEU A 330 24.66 8.77 36.99
C LEU A 330 24.15 7.76 35.95
N GLN A 331 23.71 8.22 34.78
CA GLN A 331 23.31 7.34 33.67
C GLN A 331 24.49 6.52 33.14
N GLY A 332 25.68 7.12 33.02
CA GLY A 332 26.89 6.37 32.68
C GLY A 332 27.27 5.35 33.75
N GLN A 333 27.04 5.62 35.04
CA GLN A 333 27.24 4.64 36.12
C GLN A 333 26.20 3.51 36.06
N GLU A 334 24.95 3.84 35.76
CA GLU A 334 23.87 2.87 35.55
C GLU A 334 24.22 1.90 34.43
N GLU A 335 24.61 2.43 33.26
CA GLU A 335 24.95 1.64 32.07
C GLU A 335 26.12 0.68 32.33
N ASN A 336 27.18 1.15 33.00
CA ASN A 336 28.32 0.30 33.37
C ASN A 336 27.90 -0.85 34.30
N ILE A 337 27.06 -0.58 35.30
CA ILE A 337 26.58 -1.63 36.22
C ILE A 337 25.61 -2.58 35.49
N GLU A 338 24.78 -2.07 34.59
CA GLU A 338 23.92 -2.92 33.74
C GLU A 338 24.74 -3.87 32.89
N GLU A 339 25.82 -3.43 32.25
CA GLU A 339 26.71 -4.30 31.47
C GLU A 339 27.35 -5.40 32.32
N GLU A 340 27.73 -5.11 33.56
CA GLU A 340 28.27 -6.11 34.49
C GLU A 340 27.23 -7.10 35.02
N VAL A 341 25.97 -6.67 35.16
CA VAL A 341 24.86 -7.46 35.72
C VAL A 341 24.19 -8.33 34.65
N LYS A 342 24.17 -7.86 33.40
CA LYS A 342 23.57 -8.54 32.23
C LYS A 342 23.95 -10.02 32.08
N PRO A 343 25.22 -10.45 32.19
CA PRO A 343 25.57 -11.88 32.11
C PRO A 343 25.06 -12.69 33.30
N LEU A 344 24.87 -12.08 34.48
CA LEU A 344 24.38 -12.75 35.68
C LEU A 344 22.85 -12.93 35.64
N THR A 345 22.11 -11.88 35.27
CA THR A 345 20.64 -11.97 35.08
C THR A 345 20.26 -12.92 33.96
N LYS A 346 21.13 -13.07 32.94
CA LYS A 346 21.00 -14.08 31.90
C LYS A 346 21.02 -15.50 32.46
N ILE A 347 21.93 -15.79 33.39
CA ILE A 347 22.03 -17.10 34.05
C ILE A 347 20.78 -17.39 34.87
N ASP A 348 20.33 -16.44 35.69
CA ASP A 348 19.14 -16.62 36.53
C ASP A 348 17.88 -16.86 35.71
N LYS A 349 17.68 -16.08 34.64
CA LYS A 349 16.55 -16.24 33.72
C LYS A 349 16.56 -17.61 33.03
N LEU A 350 17.74 -18.12 32.67
CA LEU A 350 17.89 -19.47 32.11
C LEU A 350 17.67 -20.56 33.16
N LYS A 351 18.15 -20.39 34.41
CA LYS A 351 17.90 -21.33 35.51
C LYS A 351 16.40 -21.44 35.81
N GLU A 352 15.68 -20.31 35.85
CA GLU A 352 14.23 -20.28 36.05
C GLU A 352 13.51 -21.02 34.90
N PHE A 353 13.93 -20.78 33.65
CA PHE A 353 13.38 -21.48 32.50
C PHE A 353 13.65 -22.99 32.55
N ILE A 354 14.88 -23.42 32.88
CA ILE A 354 15.25 -24.83 33.08
C ILE A 354 14.40 -25.48 34.17
N SER A 355 14.22 -24.80 35.31
CA SER A 355 13.34 -25.29 36.39
C SER A 355 11.89 -25.44 35.91
N SER A 356 11.44 -24.57 35.01
CA SER A 356 10.12 -24.73 34.37
C SER A 356 10.06 -25.98 33.48
N LEU A 357 11.16 -26.36 32.81
CA LEU A 357 11.23 -27.58 31.99
C LEU A 357 11.11 -28.84 32.84
N ASP A 358 11.71 -28.86 34.04
CA ASP A 358 11.56 -29.98 34.99
C ASP A 358 10.11 -30.20 35.40
N SER A 359 9.41 -29.12 35.72
CA SER A 359 7.98 -29.18 36.01
C SER A 359 7.18 -29.74 34.83
N LYS A 360 7.51 -29.30 33.60
CA LYS A 360 6.86 -29.77 32.37
C LYS A 360 7.13 -31.26 32.12
N LEU A 361 8.37 -31.73 32.25
CA LEU A 361 8.75 -33.15 32.07
C LEU A 361 7.96 -34.07 33.01
N ASN A 362 7.84 -33.68 34.29
CA ASN A 362 7.04 -34.43 35.28
C ASN A 362 5.56 -34.50 34.90
N LYS A 363 4.99 -33.41 34.35
CA LYS A 363 3.59 -33.36 33.92
C LYS A 363 3.29 -34.27 32.72
N ILE A 364 4.23 -34.48 31.79
CA ILE A 364 3.96 -35.24 30.53
C ILE A 364 3.36 -36.62 30.81
N GLN A 365 3.91 -37.32 31.80
CA GLN A 365 3.46 -38.68 32.15
C GLN A 365 2.10 -38.71 32.86
N MET A 366 1.64 -37.57 33.40
CA MET A 366 0.38 -37.47 34.14
C MET A 366 -0.85 -37.29 33.23
N PHE A 367 -0.68 -36.93 31.96
CA PHE A 367 -1.81 -36.69 31.06
C PHE A 367 -2.52 -37.99 30.67
N GLY A 368 -3.83 -38.07 30.92
CA GLY A 368 -4.63 -39.27 30.62
C GLY A 368 -5.15 -39.36 29.19
N ASN A 369 -5.24 -38.24 28.47
CA ASN A 369 -5.81 -38.17 27.13
C ASN A 369 -5.11 -37.12 26.26
N LEU A 370 -5.39 -37.14 24.95
CA LEU A 370 -4.82 -36.23 23.96
C LEU A 370 -5.23 -34.77 24.20
N ASP A 371 -6.44 -34.53 24.67
CA ASP A 371 -7.01 -33.18 24.76
C ASP A 371 -6.34 -32.35 25.85
N ASP A 372 -6.16 -32.93 27.02
CA ASP A 372 -5.44 -32.30 28.13
C ASP A 372 -3.98 -32.03 27.74
N LEU A 373 -3.35 -32.98 27.06
CA LEU A 373 -2.00 -32.85 26.55
C LEU A 373 -1.87 -31.70 25.54
N VAL A 374 -2.75 -31.66 24.53
CA VAL A 374 -2.74 -30.62 23.49
C VAL A 374 -2.97 -29.23 24.09
N ASN A 375 -3.90 -29.11 25.05
CA ASN A 375 -4.20 -27.85 25.70
C ASN A 375 -3.00 -27.31 26.49
N GLU A 376 -2.35 -28.16 27.29
CA GLU A 376 -1.21 -27.74 28.09
C GLU A 376 0.02 -27.45 27.21
N VAL A 377 0.33 -28.32 26.25
CA VAL A 377 1.51 -28.14 25.38
C VAL A 377 1.37 -26.92 24.47
N SER A 378 0.16 -26.58 24.04
CA SER A 378 -0.10 -25.33 23.33
C SER A 378 0.24 -24.09 24.18
N ASN A 379 0.04 -24.15 25.50
CA ASN A 379 0.44 -23.06 26.40
C ASN A 379 1.96 -23.03 26.53
N TRP A 380 2.62 -24.19 26.65
CA TRP A 380 4.09 -24.26 26.69
C TRP A 380 4.73 -23.70 25.43
N GLU A 381 4.16 -23.96 24.25
CA GLU A 381 4.64 -23.39 22.99
C GLU A 381 4.63 -21.85 23.01
N SER A 382 3.56 -21.27 23.55
CA SER A 382 3.44 -19.81 23.73
C SER A 382 4.44 -19.29 24.75
N GLU A 383 4.55 -19.93 25.91
CA GLU A 383 5.54 -19.59 26.95
C GLU A 383 6.98 -19.62 26.41
N PHE A 384 7.32 -20.61 25.58
CA PHE A 384 8.67 -20.72 24.99
C PHE A 384 8.93 -19.58 24.01
N ARG A 385 7.95 -19.21 23.17
CA ARG A 385 8.09 -18.06 22.26
C ARG A 385 8.21 -16.74 23.01
N GLU A 386 7.41 -16.54 24.04
CA GLU A 386 7.47 -15.35 24.90
C GLU A 386 8.83 -15.26 25.60
N PHE A 387 9.31 -16.38 26.14
CA PHE A 387 10.64 -16.48 26.74
C PHE A 387 11.73 -16.13 25.74
N VAL A 388 11.74 -16.73 24.55
CA VAL A 388 12.74 -16.46 23.50
C VAL A 388 12.71 -15.01 23.06
N THR A 389 11.52 -14.46 22.85
CA THR A 389 11.37 -13.06 22.44
C THR A 389 11.93 -12.12 23.51
N SER A 390 11.54 -12.34 24.77
CA SER A 390 12.04 -11.57 25.90
C SER A 390 13.55 -11.76 26.09
N TYR A 391 14.08 -12.96 25.92
CA TYR A 391 15.51 -13.25 26.00
C TYR A 391 16.30 -12.54 24.89
N ILE A 392 15.83 -12.57 23.64
CA ILE A 392 16.51 -11.92 22.51
C ILE A 392 16.51 -10.40 22.68
N ILE A 393 15.43 -9.81 23.20
CA ILE A 393 15.37 -8.38 23.52
C ILE A 393 16.43 -8.01 24.56
N ASP A 394 16.53 -8.78 25.64
CA ASP A 394 17.43 -8.46 26.75
C ASP A 394 18.90 -8.77 26.43
N TYR A 395 19.18 -9.88 25.75
CA TYR A 395 20.53 -10.47 25.64
C TYR A 395 21.04 -10.66 24.20
N GLY A 396 20.21 -10.40 23.19
CA GLY A 396 20.52 -10.68 21.79
C GLY A 396 20.34 -12.15 21.41
N ARG A 397 20.40 -12.43 20.11
CA ARG A 397 20.27 -13.79 19.57
C ARG A 397 21.59 -14.55 19.66
N ASP A 398 21.54 -15.73 20.27
CA ASP A 398 22.65 -16.67 20.42
C ASP A 398 22.20 -18.14 20.22
N SER A 399 23.13 -19.10 20.36
CA SER A 399 22.84 -20.53 20.17
C SER A 399 21.80 -21.09 21.16
N LEU A 400 21.71 -20.54 22.37
CA LEU A 400 20.72 -20.94 23.37
C LEU A 400 19.32 -20.50 22.93
N SER A 401 19.16 -19.23 22.57
CA SER A 401 17.89 -18.70 22.05
C SER A 401 17.42 -19.43 20.80
N SER A 402 18.35 -19.74 19.85
CA SER A 402 18.02 -20.50 18.64
C SER A 402 17.59 -21.93 18.95
N LYS A 403 18.18 -22.59 19.97
CA LYS A 403 17.75 -23.92 20.38
C LYS A 403 16.34 -23.89 20.97
N ILE A 404 16.03 -22.94 21.86
CA ILE A 404 14.68 -22.80 22.43
C ILE A 404 13.66 -22.46 21.33
N GLU A 405 14.01 -21.57 20.40
CA GLU A 405 13.17 -21.22 19.24
C GLU A 405 12.85 -22.46 18.39
N SER A 406 13.87 -23.28 18.08
CA SER A 406 13.68 -24.54 17.35
C SER A 406 12.81 -25.55 18.09
N THR A 407 12.91 -25.62 19.43
CA THR A 407 12.04 -26.47 20.24
C THR A 407 10.60 -25.95 20.22
N ALA A 408 10.39 -24.63 20.33
CA ALA A 408 9.07 -24.02 20.21
C ALA A 408 8.43 -24.30 18.83
N GLU A 409 9.22 -24.27 17.75
CA GLU A 409 8.77 -24.70 16.42
C GLU A 409 8.34 -26.17 16.38
N GLY A 410 9.06 -27.06 17.08
CA GLY A 410 8.68 -28.46 17.25
C GLY A 410 7.37 -28.67 18.00
N LEU A 411 6.97 -27.73 18.87
CA LEU A 411 5.70 -27.76 19.61
C LEU A 411 4.55 -27.10 18.85
N LYS A 412 4.83 -26.33 17.78
CA LYS A 412 3.84 -25.52 17.05
C LYS A 412 2.63 -26.33 16.58
N TRP A 413 2.83 -27.59 16.19
CA TRP A 413 1.75 -28.43 15.68
C TRP A 413 0.66 -28.71 16.71
N PHE A 414 0.96 -28.67 18.02
CA PHE A 414 -0.06 -28.80 19.07
C PHE A 414 -1.01 -27.61 19.06
N ASN A 415 -0.47 -26.39 18.98
CA ASN A 415 -1.24 -25.15 18.91
C ASN A 415 -2.08 -25.08 17.61
N ASP A 416 -1.50 -25.45 16.48
CA ASP A 416 -2.21 -25.51 15.19
C ASP A 416 -3.32 -26.57 15.21
N TYR A 417 -3.10 -27.73 15.85
CA TYR A 417 -4.10 -28.78 16.02
C TYR A 417 -5.23 -28.37 16.96
N LYS A 418 -4.91 -27.73 18.09
CA LYS A 418 -5.89 -27.15 19.03
C LYS A 418 -6.80 -26.16 18.31
N THR A 419 -6.20 -25.22 17.57
CA THR A 419 -6.94 -24.23 16.79
C THR A 419 -7.81 -24.90 15.73
N LEU A 420 -7.30 -25.89 15.01
CA LEU A 420 -8.08 -26.65 14.03
C LEU A 420 -9.30 -27.29 14.69
N LYS A 421 -9.13 -27.96 15.83
CA LYS A 421 -10.20 -28.63 16.58
C LYS A 421 -11.31 -27.66 17.02
N GLU A 422 -10.94 -26.58 17.71
CA GLU A 422 -11.90 -25.58 18.21
C GLU A 422 -12.71 -24.95 17.06
N ARG A 423 -12.01 -24.60 15.97
CA ARG A 423 -12.62 -23.99 14.79
C ARG A 423 -13.46 -24.98 14.01
N PHE A 424 -13.08 -26.26 13.98
CA PHE A 424 -13.85 -27.32 13.35
C PHE A 424 -15.21 -27.51 14.01
N VAL A 425 -15.24 -27.54 15.36
CA VAL A 425 -16.48 -27.68 16.13
C VAL A 425 -17.43 -26.50 15.84
N SER A 426 -16.89 -25.28 15.83
CA SER A 426 -17.66 -24.09 15.49
C SER A 426 -18.17 -24.12 14.05
N PHE A 427 -17.29 -24.42 13.09
CA PHE A 427 -17.62 -24.59 11.67
C PHE A 427 -18.76 -25.60 11.47
N SER A 428 -18.65 -26.79 12.06
CA SER A 428 -19.65 -27.85 12.00
C SER A 428 -21.02 -27.39 12.52
N SER A 429 -21.06 -26.78 13.71
CA SER A 429 -22.30 -26.31 14.32
C SER A 429 -22.97 -25.22 13.50
N TYR A 430 -22.21 -24.23 13.01
CA TYR A 430 -22.76 -23.15 12.20
C TYR A 430 -23.18 -23.61 10.81
N LEU A 431 -22.40 -24.48 10.16
CA LEU A 431 -22.73 -24.98 8.82
C LEU A 431 -24.02 -25.79 8.86
N SER A 432 -24.19 -26.69 9.83
CA SER A 432 -25.41 -27.49 9.97
C SER A 432 -26.67 -26.61 10.08
N LYS A 433 -26.64 -25.58 10.96
CA LYS A 433 -27.75 -24.62 11.12
C LYS A 433 -28.03 -23.82 9.84
N ASN A 434 -26.99 -23.42 9.12
CA ASN A 434 -27.14 -22.68 7.85
C ASN A 434 -27.72 -23.56 6.74
N LEU A 435 -27.32 -24.83 6.65
CA LEU A 435 -27.83 -25.77 5.65
C LEU A 435 -29.30 -26.10 5.88
N GLU A 436 -29.72 -26.26 7.13
CA GLU A 436 -31.13 -26.45 7.49
C GLU A 436 -31.98 -25.24 7.03
N LYS A 437 -31.57 -24.02 7.41
CA LYS A 437 -32.24 -22.77 6.98
C LYS A 437 -32.26 -22.62 5.46
N ALA A 438 -31.14 -22.90 4.79
CA ALA A 438 -31.05 -22.78 3.33
C ALA A 438 -31.95 -23.79 2.62
N SER A 439 -32.05 -25.02 3.12
CA SER A 439 -32.95 -26.06 2.59
C SER A 439 -34.42 -25.67 2.73
N ASP A 440 -34.81 -25.16 3.90
CA ASP A 440 -36.16 -24.66 4.19
C ASP A 440 -36.53 -23.47 3.27
N LEU A 441 -35.65 -22.47 3.17
CA LEU A 441 -35.82 -21.33 2.25
C LEU A 441 -35.94 -21.77 0.79
N THR A 442 -35.07 -22.69 0.34
CA THR A 442 -35.10 -23.20 -1.05
C THR A 442 -36.41 -23.93 -1.35
N SER A 443 -36.95 -24.68 -0.38
CA SER A 443 -38.24 -25.36 -0.51
C SER A 443 -39.41 -24.36 -0.58
N ARG A 444 -39.38 -23.29 0.22
CA ARG A 444 -40.37 -22.20 0.12
C ARG A 444 -40.30 -21.47 -1.22
N ILE A 445 -39.09 -21.21 -1.72
CA ILE A 445 -38.87 -20.59 -3.04
C ILE A 445 -39.51 -21.43 -4.13
N GLU A 446 -39.24 -22.73 -4.16
CA GLU A 446 -39.79 -23.66 -5.15
C GLU A 446 -41.31 -23.66 -5.19
N ASN A 447 -41.96 -23.53 -4.03
CA ASN A 447 -43.42 -23.52 -3.94
C ASN A 447 -44.06 -22.17 -4.33
N LYS A 448 -43.35 -21.05 -4.15
CA LYS A 448 -43.93 -19.70 -4.29
C LYS A 448 -43.54 -18.96 -5.57
N TRP A 449 -42.42 -19.30 -6.20
CA TRP A 449 -41.86 -18.48 -7.29
C TRP A 449 -42.83 -18.31 -8.47
N ARG A 450 -43.63 -19.34 -8.81
CA ARG A 450 -44.59 -19.29 -9.92
C ARG A 450 -45.66 -18.24 -9.71
N GLU A 451 -46.22 -18.17 -8.50
CA GLU A 451 -47.26 -17.19 -8.16
C GLU A 451 -46.74 -15.75 -8.28
N VAL A 452 -45.53 -15.50 -7.76
CA VAL A 452 -44.90 -14.18 -7.82
C VAL A 452 -44.54 -13.81 -9.27
N PHE A 453 -44.01 -14.76 -10.04
CA PHE A 453 -43.69 -14.57 -11.45
C PHE A 453 -44.92 -14.23 -12.30
N GLU A 454 -46.04 -14.92 -12.09
CA GLU A 454 -47.29 -14.62 -12.79
C GLU A 454 -47.82 -13.22 -12.48
N LYS A 455 -47.72 -12.79 -11.22
CA LYS A 455 -48.06 -11.41 -10.84
C LYS A 455 -47.15 -10.39 -11.53
N ASN A 456 -45.87 -10.68 -11.69
CA ASN A 456 -44.93 -9.78 -12.36
C ASN A 456 -45.17 -9.68 -13.87
N LEU A 457 -45.57 -10.78 -14.52
CA LEU A 457 -46.00 -10.75 -15.93
C LEU A 457 -47.20 -9.83 -16.17
N GLN A 458 -48.04 -9.61 -15.15
CA GLN A 458 -49.18 -8.67 -15.20
C GLN A 458 -48.76 -7.20 -15.00
N GLY A 459 -47.46 -6.90 -14.94
CA GLY A 459 -46.94 -5.55 -14.78
C GLY A 459 -46.58 -5.16 -13.34
N ASN A 460 -46.72 -6.07 -12.38
CA ASN A 460 -46.23 -5.84 -11.01
C ASN A 460 -44.70 -6.01 -10.93
N ARG A 461 -44.09 -5.48 -9.86
CA ARG A 461 -42.65 -5.65 -9.57
C ARG A 461 -42.46 -6.15 -8.14
N LEU A 462 -42.96 -7.36 -7.90
CA LEU A 462 -42.88 -8.05 -6.62
C LEU A 462 -41.55 -8.79 -6.52
N TYR A 463 -40.97 -8.74 -5.32
CA TYR A 463 -39.80 -9.52 -4.93
C TYR A 463 -40.26 -10.79 -4.22
N LEU A 464 -39.45 -11.85 -4.29
CA LEU A 464 -39.68 -13.04 -3.50
C LEU A 464 -38.81 -12.95 -2.24
N SER A 465 -39.42 -12.60 -1.10
CA SER A 465 -38.69 -12.31 0.14
C SER A 465 -37.78 -13.46 0.61
N GLU A 466 -38.14 -14.70 0.30
CA GLU A 466 -37.30 -15.86 0.63
C GLU A 466 -35.96 -15.87 -0.11
N LEU A 467 -35.86 -15.27 -1.30
CA LEU A 467 -34.59 -15.11 -1.99
C LEU A 467 -33.71 -14.06 -1.30
N ASP A 468 -34.29 -12.98 -0.80
CA ASP A 468 -33.56 -11.97 -0.02
C ASP A 468 -33.08 -12.55 1.32
N ASP A 469 -33.91 -13.34 2.01
CA ASP A 469 -33.52 -14.04 3.23
C ASP A 469 -32.39 -15.03 2.96
N LEU A 470 -32.45 -15.80 1.86
CA LEU A 470 -31.40 -16.71 1.46
C LEU A 470 -30.11 -15.97 1.07
N TYR A 471 -30.23 -14.84 0.38
CA TYR A 471 -29.09 -13.97 0.06
C TYR A 471 -28.42 -13.42 1.32
N ASN A 472 -29.21 -12.97 2.30
CA ASN A 472 -28.72 -12.47 3.58
C ASN A 472 -28.05 -13.59 4.41
N LEU A 473 -28.62 -14.79 4.42
CA LEU A 473 -28.01 -15.97 5.03
C LEU A 473 -26.64 -16.25 4.42
N ILE A 474 -26.52 -16.21 3.09
CA ILE A 474 -25.25 -16.43 2.38
C ILE A 474 -24.24 -15.30 2.67
N LYS A 475 -24.67 -14.05 2.58
CA LYS A 475 -23.74 -12.90 2.62
C LYS A 475 -23.31 -12.52 4.04
N THR A 476 -24.16 -12.76 5.02
CA THR A 476 -23.94 -12.35 6.41
C THR A 476 -23.65 -13.55 7.29
N ASP A 477 -24.62 -14.46 7.47
CA ASP A 477 -24.49 -15.55 8.44
C ASP A 477 -23.40 -16.55 8.02
N PHE A 478 -23.41 -16.98 6.76
CA PHE A 478 -22.41 -17.91 6.24
C PHE A 478 -21.02 -17.29 6.25
N VAL A 479 -20.84 -16.05 5.78
CA VAL A 479 -19.52 -15.39 5.76
C VAL A 479 -18.97 -15.22 7.19
N ASN A 480 -19.77 -14.69 8.11
CA ASN A 480 -19.31 -14.33 9.45
C ASN A 480 -19.06 -15.55 10.35
N PHE A 481 -19.88 -16.59 10.24
CA PHE A 481 -19.84 -17.72 11.18
C PHE A 481 -19.31 -19.00 10.56
N VAL A 482 -19.66 -19.32 9.32
CA VAL A 482 -19.19 -20.53 8.64
C VAL A 482 -17.83 -20.28 8.01
N SER A 483 -17.74 -19.34 7.05
CA SER A 483 -16.54 -19.08 6.27
C SER A 483 -15.36 -18.66 7.15
N ALA A 484 -15.58 -17.81 8.15
CA ALA A 484 -14.54 -17.42 9.10
C ALA A 484 -13.88 -18.62 9.80
N ASN A 485 -14.66 -19.56 10.33
CA ASN A 485 -14.12 -20.75 11.00
C ASN A 485 -13.56 -21.76 9.99
N MET A 486 -14.25 -21.97 8.88
CA MET A 486 -13.89 -22.85 7.77
C MET A 486 -12.52 -22.48 7.16
N ASN A 487 -12.28 -21.19 6.92
CA ASN A 487 -11.01 -20.70 6.38
C ASN A 487 -9.84 -20.95 7.35
N ILE A 488 -10.09 -20.83 8.66
CA ILE A 488 -9.08 -21.18 9.67
C ILE A 488 -8.83 -22.69 9.68
N VAL A 489 -9.88 -23.52 9.59
CA VAL A 489 -9.73 -24.98 9.48
C VAL A 489 -8.90 -25.37 8.26
N SER A 490 -9.22 -24.85 7.07
CA SER A 490 -8.44 -25.09 5.84
C SER A 490 -6.99 -24.63 6.00
N LYS A 491 -6.76 -23.43 6.54
CA LYS A 491 -5.42 -22.91 6.80
C LYS A 491 -4.63 -23.80 7.74
N LYS A 492 -5.18 -24.15 8.91
CA LYS A 492 -4.51 -24.99 9.91
C LYS A 492 -4.31 -26.41 9.42
N ALA A 493 -5.24 -26.97 8.65
CA ALA A 493 -5.06 -28.28 8.02
C ALA A 493 -3.86 -28.25 7.05
N GLY A 494 -3.76 -27.19 6.25
CA GLY A 494 -2.61 -26.90 5.39
C GLY A 494 -1.29 -26.80 6.14
N ASP A 495 -1.24 -25.95 7.17
CA ASP A 495 -0.06 -25.73 7.99
C ASP A 495 0.39 -27.03 8.68
N LEU A 496 -0.55 -27.81 9.23
CA LEU A 496 -0.28 -29.08 9.90
C LEU A 496 0.29 -30.14 8.97
N MET A 497 -0.10 -30.19 7.70
CA MET A 497 0.49 -31.14 6.75
C MET A 497 2.01 -31.01 6.64
N ASP A 498 2.54 -29.80 6.89
CA ASP A 498 3.97 -29.53 6.83
C ASP A 498 4.69 -29.94 8.12
N ILE A 499 4.10 -29.61 9.28
CA ILE A 499 4.79 -29.70 10.59
C ILE A 499 4.42 -30.93 11.41
N ILE A 500 3.30 -31.61 11.13
CA ILE A 500 2.86 -32.76 11.92
C ILE A 500 3.82 -33.96 11.72
N PRO A 501 4.27 -34.62 12.81
CA PRO A 501 5.26 -35.70 12.71
C PRO A 501 4.68 -37.01 12.15
N PHE A 502 3.35 -37.12 12.03
CA PHE A 502 2.67 -38.34 11.60
C PHE A 502 2.31 -38.32 10.12
N LYS A 503 2.91 -39.21 9.32
CA LYS A 503 2.71 -39.26 7.86
C LYS A 503 1.27 -39.62 7.48
N GLU A 504 0.63 -40.53 8.22
CA GLU A 504 -0.76 -40.93 7.98
C GLU A 504 -1.73 -39.76 8.21
N ALA A 505 -1.45 -38.92 9.22
CA ALA A 505 -2.27 -37.77 9.55
C ALA A 505 -2.40 -36.77 8.39
N LYS A 506 -1.34 -36.62 7.60
CA LYS A 506 -1.30 -35.73 6.43
C LYS A 506 -2.39 -36.06 5.40
N LYS A 507 -2.77 -37.34 5.23
CA LYS A 507 -3.82 -37.75 4.29
C LYS A 507 -5.21 -37.27 4.73
N TRP A 508 -5.50 -37.30 6.02
CA TRP A 508 -6.79 -36.80 6.53
C TRP A 508 -6.82 -35.27 6.50
N LEU A 509 -5.72 -34.60 6.85
CA LEU A 509 -5.59 -33.15 6.76
C LEU A 509 -5.79 -32.64 5.32
N ASP A 510 -5.20 -33.29 4.32
CA ASP A 510 -5.43 -32.98 2.91
C ASP A 510 -6.90 -33.12 2.51
N ARG A 511 -7.57 -34.22 2.92
CA ARG A 511 -8.99 -34.43 2.64
C ARG A 511 -9.90 -33.41 3.33
N ILE A 512 -9.56 -33.00 4.55
CA ILE A 512 -10.26 -31.94 5.28
C ILE A 512 -10.11 -30.63 4.51
N ASP A 513 -8.88 -30.22 4.18
CA ASP A 513 -8.61 -28.99 3.44
C ASP A 513 -9.34 -28.97 2.08
N ASN A 514 -9.26 -30.07 1.31
CA ASN A 514 -9.94 -30.22 0.03
C ASN A 514 -11.46 -30.10 0.13
N GLY A 515 -12.08 -30.77 1.11
CA GLY A 515 -13.54 -30.74 1.28
C GLY A 515 -14.04 -29.37 1.74
N VAL A 516 -13.34 -28.77 2.70
CA VAL A 516 -13.59 -27.41 3.23
C VAL A 516 -13.45 -26.37 2.12
N PHE A 517 -12.39 -26.47 1.30
CA PHE A 517 -12.20 -25.60 0.14
C PHE A 517 -13.34 -25.73 -0.88
N ARG A 518 -13.83 -26.94 -1.18
CA ARG A 518 -14.95 -27.10 -2.11
C ARG A 518 -16.25 -26.50 -1.57
N ILE A 519 -16.51 -26.64 -0.28
CA ILE A 519 -17.64 -25.99 0.38
C ILE A 519 -17.53 -24.46 0.21
N ASP A 520 -16.35 -23.88 0.45
CA ASP A 520 -16.14 -22.45 0.21
C ASP A 520 -16.51 -22.05 -1.22
N GLN A 521 -16.07 -22.78 -2.24
CA GLN A 521 -16.32 -22.45 -3.64
C GLN A 521 -17.81 -22.40 -4.02
N ILE A 522 -18.66 -23.18 -3.34
CA ILE A 522 -20.11 -23.22 -3.58
C ILE A 522 -20.79 -21.96 -3.04
N TRP A 523 -20.37 -21.50 -1.85
CA TRP A 523 -21.04 -20.45 -1.09
C TRP A 523 -20.37 -19.07 -1.21
N LYS A 524 -19.09 -19.04 -1.59
CA LYS A 524 -18.30 -17.82 -1.74
C LYS A 524 -18.89 -16.93 -2.81
N GLN A 525 -19.10 -15.66 -2.48
CA GLN A 525 -19.46 -14.64 -3.47
C GLN A 525 -18.29 -14.40 -4.42
N LYS A 526 -18.54 -14.60 -5.71
CA LYS A 526 -17.59 -14.34 -6.79
C LYS A 526 -18.09 -13.17 -7.61
N THR A 527 -17.18 -12.29 -7.99
CA THR A 527 -17.47 -11.27 -8.99
C THR A 527 -17.67 -11.92 -10.35
N LYS A 528 -18.65 -11.45 -11.12
CA LYS A 528 -18.87 -11.96 -12.48
C LYS A 528 -17.79 -11.39 -13.39
N HIS A 529 -16.89 -12.24 -13.86
CA HIS A 529 -15.84 -11.84 -14.79
C HIS A 529 -16.24 -12.18 -16.22
N TYR A 530 -16.01 -11.25 -17.14
CA TYR A 530 -16.23 -11.46 -18.58
C TYR A 530 -14.92 -11.77 -19.30
N PHE A 531 -14.02 -12.52 -18.65
CA PHE A 531 -12.63 -12.69 -19.07
C PHE A 531 -12.48 -13.12 -20.53
N LEU A 532 -13.19 -14.18 -20.96
CA LEU A 532 -13.14 -14.61 -22.37
C LEU A 532 -13.65 -13.54 -23.35
N LYS A 533 -14.66 -12.75 -22.95
CA LYS A 533 -15.11 -11.60 -23.76
C LYS A 533 -14.02 -10.53 -23.81
N TRP A 534 -13.33 -10.24 -22.71
CA TRP A 534 -12.24 -9.27 -22.68
C TRP A 534 -11.07 -9.66 -23.59
N VAL A 535 -10.67 -10.94 -23.54
CA VAL A 535 -9.65 -11.50 -24.44
C VAL A 535 -10.12 -11.39 -25.89
N ARG A 536 -11.36 -11.79 -26.20
CA ARG A 536 -11.94 -11.66 -27.54
C ARG A 536 -11.96 -10.22 -28.03
N ASN A 537 -12.44 -9.28 -27.21
CA ASN A 537 -12.49 -7.86 -27.54
C ASN A 537 -11.08 -7.33 -27.87
N SER A 538 -10.07 -7.76 -27.11
CA SER A 538 -8.69 -7.36 -27.32
C SER A 538 -8.12 -7.92 -28.61
N ILE A 539 -8.34 -9.20 -28.90
CA ILE A 539 -7.92 -9.83 -30.17
C ILE A 539 -8.55 -9.11 -31.36
N LEU A 540 -9.84 -8.77 -31.27
CA LEU A 540 -10.55 -8.04 -32.33
C LEU A 540 -9.97 -6.63 -32.52
N VAL A 541 -9.88 -5.84 -31.45
CA VAL A 541 -9.39 -4.46 -31.52
C VAL A 541 -7.94 -4.39 -31.99
N SER A 542 -7.06 -5.19 -31.39
CA SER A 542 -5.63 -5.22 -31.75
C SER A 542 -5.37 -5.84 -33.13
N GLY A 543 -6.09 -6.90 -33.50
CA GLY A 543 -5.94 -7.55 -34.81
C GLY A 543 -6.38 -6.64 -35.95
N ILE A 544 -7.57 -6.03 -35.84
CA ILE A 544 -8.08 -5.09 -36.85
C ILE A 544 -7.15 -3.88 -36.97
N ALA A 545 -6.76 -3.28 -35.83
CA ALA A 545 -5.86 -2.13 -35.84
C ALA A 545 -4.49 -2.47 -36.42
N ALA A 546 -3.90 -3.63 -36.10
CA ALA A 546 -2.61 -4.06 -36.62
C ALA A 546 -2.64 -4.25 -38.15
N ILE A 547 -3.67 -4.87 -38.69
CA ILE A 547 -3.82 -5.08 -40.14
C ILE A 547 -4.00 -3.74 -40.84
N ILE A 548 -4.94 -2.90 -40.40
CA ILE A 548 -5.22 -1.60 -41.04
C ILE A 548 -3.99 -0.69 -40.95
N THR A 549 -3.35 -0.61 -39.78
CA THR A 549 -2.14 0.20 -39.57
C THR A 549 -1.02 -0.24 -40.49
N THR A 550 -0.78 -1.55 -40.60
CA THR A 550 0.27 -2.09 -41.47
C THR A 550 -0.02 -1.78 -42.94
N LEU A 551 -1.27 -1.94 -43.39
CA LEU A 551 -1.67 -1.62 -44.76
C LEU A 551 -1.44 -0.13 -45.08
N ILE A 552 -1.94 0.77 -44.23
CA ILE A 552 -1.78 2.21 -44.40
C ILE A 552 -0.30 2.60 -44.37
N CYS A 553 0.46 2.11 -43.39
CA CYS A 553 1.89 2.44 -43.26
C CYS A 553 2.70 1.88 -44.43
N SER A 554 2.38 0.69 -44.94
CA SER A 554 3.05 0.10 -46.10
C SER A 554 2.88 0.96 -47.35
N LEU A 555 1.67 1.47 -47.58
CA LEU A 555 1.38 2.35 -48.70
C LEU A 555 2.05 3.72 -48.51
N ALA A 556 1.96 4.30 -47.32
CA ALA A 556 2.49 5.62 -47.00
C ALA A 556 4.02 5.65 -47.01
N ALA A 557 4.69 4.59 -46.54
CA ALA A 557 6.15 4.51 -46.48
C ALA A 557 6.81 4.49 -47.87
N TYR A 558 6.12 3.97 -48.90
CA TYR A 558 6.70 3.80 -50.23
C TYR A 558 7.10 5.13 -50.89
N PRO A 559 6.24 6.17 -50.96
CA PRO A 559 6.67 7.51 -51.39
C PRO A 559 7.84 8.09 -50.59
N PHE A 560 7.86 7.93 -49.26
CA PHE A 560 8.96 8.42 -48.41
C PHE A 560 10.29 7.67 -48.65
N SER A 561 10.26 6.47 -49.21
CA SER A 561 11.43 5.70 -49.60
C SER A 561 11.86 5.95 -51.06
N ARG A 562 10.92 5.99 -52.02
CA ARG A 562 11.24 6.00 -53.46
C ARG A 562 11.05 7.34 -54.16
N MET A 563 10.12 8.17 -53.70
CA MET A 563 9.75 9.39 -54.42
C MET A 563 10.51 10.60 -53.88
N ARG A 564 10.71 11.63 -54.70
CA ARG A 564 11.28 12.92 -54.29
C ARG A 564 10.14 13.94 -54.26
N PHE A 565 9.85 14.48 -53.08
CA PHE A 565 8.83 15.51 -52.89
C PHE A 565 9.25 16.47 -51.78
N TRP A 566 8.69 17.67 -51.79
CA TRP A 566 9.01 18.69 -50.79
C TRP A 566 8.54 18.25 -49.39
N GLY A 567 9.46 18.23 -48.43
CA GLY A 567 9.17 17.79 -47.07
C GLY A 567 9.41 16.29 -46.79
N ARG A 568 9.96 15.50 -47.72
CA ARG A 568 10.23 14.06 -47.51
C ARG A 568 10.99 13.73 -46.22
N ARG A 569 12.10 14.43 -45.93
CA ARG A 569 12.94 14.18 -44.74
C ARG A 569 12.30 14.72 -43.46
N TYR A 570 11.81 15.96 -43.50
CA TYR A 570 11.24 16.61 -42.33
C TYR A 570 9.83 16.10 -41.99
N GLY A 571 9.05 15.62 -42.95
CA GLY A 571 7.70 15.11 -42.75
C GLY A 571 7.69 13.88 -41.85
N ILE A 572 8.53 12.87 -42.16
CA ILE A 572 8.62 11.67 -41.32
C ILE A 572 9.18 11.98 -39.92
N LEU A 573 10.17 12.88 -39.83
CA LEU A 573 10.71 13.32 -38.54
C LEU A 573 9.68 14.08 -37.71
N THR A 574 8.89 14.96 -38.34
CA THR A 574 7.82 15.72 -37.66
C THR A 574 6.75 14.79 -37.11
N LEU A 575 6.33 13.78 -37.88
CA LEU A 575 5.36 12.78 -37.43
C LEU A 575 5.89 11.97 -36.24
N LEU A 576 7.17 11.60 -36.24
CA LEU A 576 7.80 10.93 -35.11
C LEU A 576 7.85 11.83 -33.87
N LEU A 577 8.26 13.09 -34.02
CA LEU A 577 8.32 14.06 -32.92
C LEU A 577 6.94 14.28 -32.28
N ILE A 578 5.88 14.38 -33.08
CA ILE A 578 4.51 14.49 -32.58
C ILE A 578 4.12 13.23 -31.78
N GLN A 579 4.46 12.03 -32.28
CA GLN A 579 4.10 10.78 -31.62
C GLN A 579 4.93 10.49 -30.35
N MET A 580 6.12 11.10 -30.20
CA MET A 580 6.92 11.01 -28.97
C MET A 580 6.30 11.80 -27.80
N PHE A 581 5.29 12.64 -28.07
CA PHE A 581 4.59 13.36 -27.02
C PHE A 581 3.77 12.40 -26.14
N PRO A 582 3.79 12.53 -24.79
CA PRO A 582 3.13 11.56 -23.92
C PRO A 582 1.62 11.46 -24.14
N SER A 583 1.13 10.23 -24.36
CA SER A 583 -0.28 9.97 -24.70
C SER A 583 -1.28 10.42 -23.63
N ALA A 584 -0.88 10.40 -22.36
CA ALA A 584 -1.69 10.84 -21.24
C ALA A 584 -2.12 12.32 -21.35
N VAL A 585 -1.32 13.18 -21.99
CA VAL A 585 -1.58 14.63 -22.05
C VAL A 585 -2.78 14.93 -22.96
N TYR A 586 -2.93 14.20 -24.07
CA TYR A 586 -4.04 14.41 -25.02
C TYR A 586 -5.22 13.46 -24.80
N MET A 587 -5.21 12.68 -23.71
CA MET A 587 -6.28 11.75 -23.35
C MET A 587 -7.65 12.44 -23.21
N ILE A 588 -7.70 13.61 -22.58
CA ILE A 588 -8.92 14.41 -22.43
C ILE A 588 -9.46 14.84 -23.79
N ALA A 589 -8.57 15.28 -24.69
CA ALA A 589 -8.96 15.70 -26.03
C ALA A 589 -9.57 14.55 -26.84
N ILE A 590 -8.99 13.35 -26.75
CA ILE A 590 -9.53 12.14 -27.41
C ILE A 590 -10.88 11.74 -26.82
N TYR A 591 -11.05 11.80 -25.50
CA TYR A 591 -12.35 11.54 -24.88
C TYR A 591 -13.43 12.50 -25.41
N THR A 592 -13.14 13.81 -25.43
CA THR A 592 -14.05 14.81 -25.96
C THR A 592 -14.33 14.61 -27.45
N LEU A 593 -13.31 14.26 -28.24
CA LEU A 593 -13.46 13.95 -29.67
C LEU A 593 -14.46 12.81 -29.89
N LEU A 594 -14.28 11.67 -29.20
CA LEU A 594 -15.19 10.53 -29.37
C LEU A 594 -16.59 10.82 -28.82
N ASN A 595 -16.71 11.63 -27.75
CA ASN A 595 -18.01 12.05 -27.24
C ASN A 595 -18.79 12.89 -28.27
N ILE A 596 -18.11 13.83 -28.96
CA ILE A 596 -18.71 14.63 -30.03
C ILE A 596 -19.00 13.75 -31.25
N LEU A 597 -18.02 12.96 -31.68
CA LEU A 597 -18.13 12.10 -32.86
C LEU A 597 -19.27 11.08 -32.71
N GLY A 598 -19.44 10.51 -31.50
CA GLY A 598 -20.51 9.57 -31.18
C GLY A 598 -21.92 10.14 -31.32
N ARG A 599 -22.09 11.47 -31.30
CA ARG A 599 -23.40 12.12 -31.57
C ARG A 599 -23.79 12.04 -33.05
N PHE A 600 -22.80 12.03 -33.95
CA PHE A 600 -23.01 11.99 -35.40
C PHE A 600 -22.82 10.59 -35.98
N ILE A 601 -21.85 9.84 -35.44
CA ILE A 601 -21.46 8.50 -35.87
C ILE A 601 -21.40 7.61 -34.63
N PRO A 602 -22.55 7.06 -34.17
CA PRO A 602 -22.64 6.34 -32.89
C PRO A 602 -21.66 5.17 -32.74
N PHE A 603 -21.34 4.47 -33.84
CA PHE A 603 -20.39 3.36 -33.79
C PHE A 603 -18.93 3.81 -33.54
N LEU A 604 -18.58 5.08 -33.69
CA LEU A 604 -17.28 5.65 -33.32
C LEU A 604 -17.32 6.43 -32.01
N GLY A 605 -18.42 6.34 -31.26
CA GLY A 605 -18.60 7.03 -30.00
C GLY A 605 -17.85 6.40 -28.82
N LEU A 606 -18.03 7.00 -27.64
CA LEU A 606 -17.61 6.41 -26.37
C LEU A 606 -18.29 5.06 -26.11
N ASP A 607 -17.66 4.22 -25.31
CA ASP A 607 -18.12 2.89 -24.94
C ASP A 607 -18.35 1.95 -26.15
N THR A 608 -17.55 2.12 -27.21
CA THR A 608 -17.55 1.25 -28.39
C THR A 608 -16.14 0.72 -28.70
N LEU A 609 -16.06 -0.55 -29.13
CA LEU A 609 -14.79 -1.16 -29.55
C LEU A 609 -14.24 -0.51 -30.83
N SER A 610 -15.12 -0.10 -31.74
CA SER A 610 -14.77 0.57 -32.99
C SER A 610 -14.25 1.99 -32.77
N GLY A 611 -14.83 2.76 -31.84
CA GLY A 611 -14.27 4.05 -31.41
C GLY A 611 -12.87 3.89 -30.83
N LEU A 612 -12.65 2.85 -30.01
CA LEU A 612 -11.32 2.51 -29.48
C LEU A 612 -10.34 2.13 -30.60
N THR A 613 -10.72 1.25 -31.53
CA THR A 613 -9.89 0.89 -32.70
C THR A 613 -9.53 2.13 -33.50
N PHE A 614 -10.48 3.05 -33.75
CA PHE A 614 -10.26 4.28 -34.49
C PHE A 614 -9.17 5.16 -33.88
N VAL A 615 -9.16 5.32 -32.55
CA VAL A 615 -8.10 6.06 -31.84
C VAL A 615 -6.73 5.41 -32.06
N TYR A 616 -6.65 4.08 -31.98
CA TYR A 616 -5.38 3.37 -32.17
C TYR A 616 -4.81 3.46 -33.59
N LEU A 617 -5.65 3.69 -34.61
CA LEU A 617 -5.20 3.90 -35.99
C LEU A 617 -4.37 5.19 -36.16
N GLY A 618 -4.37 6.11 -35.20
CA GLY A 618 -3.55 7.31 -35.24
C GLY A 618 -2.05 7.07 -35.02
N ASN A 619 -1.66 5.92 -34.44
CA ASN A 619 -0.29 5.61 -34.05
C ASN A 619 0.56 5.04 -35.22
N ILE A 620 0.70 5.80 -36.31
CA ILE A 620 1.33 5.34 -37.56
C ILE A 620 2.80 5.71 -37.76
N ALA A 621 3.32 6.76 -37.10
CA ALA A 621 4.60 7.35 -37.49
C ALA A 621 5.79 6.40 -37.28
N TYR A 622 5.86 5.75 -36.12
CA TYR A 622 6.89 4.75 -35.82
C TYR A 622 6.86 3.57 -36.80
N ASN A 623 5.68 3.02 -37.06
CA ASN A 623 5.49 1.89 -37.97
C ASN A 623 5.87 2.26 -39.42
N MET A 624 5.46 3.45 -39.88
CA MET A 624 5.83 3.95 -41.20
C MET A 624 7.34 4.15 -41.34
N TYR A 625 8.01 4.64 -40.29
CA TYR A 625 9.46 4.80 -40.26
C TYR A 625 10.20 3.46 -40.38
N LEU A 626 9.74 2.43 -39.65
CA LEU A 626 10.30 1.08 -39.74
C LEU A 626 10.16 0.49 -41.15
N ILE A 627 8.96 0.57 -41.74
CA ILE A 627 8.72 0.04 -43.09
C ILE A 627 9.55 0.80 -44.13
N LYS A 628 9.62 2.13 -44.02
CA LYS A 628 10.43 2.97 -44.90
C LYS A 628 11.90 2.56 -44.83
N GLY A 629 12.44 2.38 -43.62
CA GLY A 629 13.83 1.96 -43.43
C GLY A 629 14.13 0.60 -44.07
N TYR A 630 13.17 -0.33 -44.03
CA TYR A 630 13.31 -1.61 -44.70
C TYR A 630 13.21 -1.48 -46.23
N TYR A 631 12.28 -0.68 -46.75
CA TYR A 631 12.18 -0.40 -48.18
C TYR A 631 13.51 0.16 -48.73
N ASP A 632 14.17 1.04 -48.00
CA ASP A 632 15.50 1.57 -48.39
C ASP A 632 16.58 0.48 -48.54
N THR A 633 16.40 -0.72 -47.96
CA THR A 633 17.35 -1.84 -48.12
C THR A 633 17.08 -2.71 -49.36
N ILE A 634 15.91 -2.59 -49.97
CA ILE A 634 15.56 -3.31 -51.20
C ILE A 634 16.25 -2.59 -52.37
N PRO A 635 17.06 -3.29 -53.19
CA PRO A 635 17.79 -2.66 -54.30
C PRO A 635 16.86 -2.00 -55.32
N ASP A 636 17.14 -0.74 -55.65
CA ASP A 636 16.35 0.05 -56.62
C ASP A 636 16.34 -0.59 -58.02
N SER A 637 17.39 -1.34 -58.38
CA SER A 637 17.52 -2.02 -59.67
C SER A 637 16.40 -3.02 -59.96
N LEU A 638 15.80 -3.63 -58.93
CA LEU A 638 14.65 -4.54 -59.08
C LEU A 638 13.40 -3.80 -59.54
N GLU A 639 13.22 -2.57 -59.06
CA GLU A 639 12.09 -1.71 -59.43
C GLU A 639 12.30 -1.09 -60.79
N GLU A 640 13.52 -0.66 -61.10
CA GLU A 640 13.90 -0.17 -62.43
C GLU A 640 13.66 -1.24 -63.51
N SER A 641 14.07 -2.49 -63.24
CA SER A 641 13.82 -3.61 -64.15
C SER A 641 12.33 -3.82 -64.40
N ALA A 642 11.51 -3.82 -63.34
CA ALA A 642 10.06 -3.96 -63.47
C ALA A 642 9.41 -2.80 -64.25
N MET A 643 9.91 -1.57 -64.08
CA MET A 643 9.43 -0.41 -64.83
C MET A 643 9.84 -0.47 -66.32
N ILE A 644 11.01 -1.02 -66.64
CA ILE A 644 11.42 -1.31 -68.02
C ILE A 644 10.49 -2.35 -68.66
N ASP A 645 10.04 -3.36 -67.90
CA ASP A 645 9.02 -4.35 -68.31
C ASP A 645 7.59 -3.76 -68.43
N GLY A 646 7.43 -2.45 -68.28
CA GLY A 646 6.15 -1.74 -68.44
C GLY A 646 5.28 -1.70 -67.18
N ALA A 647 5.79 -2.13 -66.02
CA ALA A 647 5.03 -2.04 -64.77
C ALA A 647 4.87 -0.58 -64.31
N THR A 648 3.65 -0.19 -63.93
CA THR A 648 3.43 1.11 -63.27
C THR A 648 4.10 1.14 -61.89
N ARG A 649 4.32 2.32 -61.31
CA ARG A 649 4.88 2.43 -59.96
C ARG A 649 4.08 1.70 -58.89
N PHE A 650 2.75 1.71 -58.99
CA PHE A 650 1.88 0.97 -58.07
C PHE A 650 1.97 -0.54 -58.30
N GLN A 651 2.05 -0.99 -59.57
CA GLN A 651 2.29 -2.39 -59.88
C GLN A 651 3.65 -2.86 -59.37
N THR A 652 4.69 -2.05 -59.51
CA THR A 652 6.04 -2.30 -58.98
C THR A 652 6.02 -2.41 -57.46
N PHE A 653 5.37 -1.47 -56.77
CA PHE A 653 5.15 -1.53 -55.32
C PHE A 653 4.46 -2.84 -54.90
N TYR A 654 3.30 -3.14 -55.49
CA TYR A 654 2.46 -4.27 -55.08
C TYR A 654 3.07 -5.64 -55.45
N LYS A 655 3.72 -5.75 -56.61
CA LYS A 655 4.25 -7.02 -57.14
C LYS A 655 5.71 -7.29 -56.77
N ILE A 656 6.53 -6.26 -56.51
CA ILE A 656 7.96 -6.41 -56.25
C ILE A 656 8.29 -6.03 -54.80
N VAL A 657 8.04 -4.77 -54.42
CA VAL A 657 8.48 -4.25 -53.12
C VAL A 657 7.73 -4.89 -51.95
N LEU A 658 6.40 -4.97 -52.04
CA LEU A 658 5.55 -5.49 -50.96
C LEU A 658 5.83 -6.98 -50.63
N PRO A 659 6.00 -7.89 -51.61
CA PRO A 659 6.39 -9.27 -51.34
C PRO A 659 7.79 -9.42 -50.74
N LEU A 660 8.76 -8.59 -51.18
CA LEU A 660 10.11 -8.59 -50.63
C LEU A 660 10.13 -8.03 -49.20
N ALA A 661 9.20 -7.14 -48.87
CA ALA A 661 9.05 -6.54 -47.55
C ALA A 661 8.20 -7.35 -46.55
N ARG A 662 7.75 -8.56 -46.92
CA ARG A 662 6.99 -9.43 -46.00
C ARG A 662 7.60 -9.54 -44.59
N PRO A 663 8.94 -9.66 -44.40
CA PRO A 663 9.51 -9.75 -43.05
C PRO A 663 9.21 -8.52 -42.17
N ILE A 664 9.38 -7.30 -42.70
CA ILE A 664 9.10 -6.09 -41.91
C ILE A 664 7.61 -5.88 -41.68
N LEU A 665 6.76 -6.21 -42.66
CA LEU A 665 5.31 -6.09 -42.51
C LEU A 665 4.81 -7.03 -41.40
N THR A 666 5.35 -8.24 -41.35
CA THR A 666 5.08 -9.17 -40.26
C THR A 666 5.52 -8.63 -38.90
N VAL A 667 6.72 -8.06 -38.81
CA VAL A 667 7.21 -7.42 -37.57
C VAL A 667 6.27 -6.29 -37.14
N VAL A 668 5.83 -5.44 -38.06
CA VAL A 668 4.90 -4.33 -37.75
C VAL A 668 3.55 -4.85 -37.27
N VAL A 669 3.00 -5.91 -37.88
CA VAL A 669 1.75 -6.54 -37.40
C VAL A 669 1.92 -7.03 -35.96
N ILE A 670 2.99 -7.77 -35.67
CA ILE A 670 3.25 -8.31 -34.33
C ILE A 670 3.40 -7.20 -33.30
N LEU A 671 4.26 -6.20 -33.58
CA LEU A 671 4.51 -5.09 -32.66
C LEU A 671 3.25 -4.25 -32.42
N THR A 672 2.49 -3.97 -33.48
CA THR A 672 1.24 -3.20 -33.36
C THR A 672 0.19 -3.97 -32.58
N PHE A 673 0.04 -5.27 -32.84
CA PHE A 673 -0.86 -6.13 -32.08
C PHE A 673 -0.47 -6.15 -30.60
N MET A 674 0.80 -6.41 -30.28
CA MET A 674 1.27 -6.49 -28.88
C MET A 674 1.10 -5.16 -28.14
N ASN A 675 1.41 -4.03 -28.79
CA ASN A 675 1.25 -2.71 -28.17
C ASN A 675 -0.22 -2.41 -27.87
N ILE A 676 -1.13 -2.69 -28.81
CA ILE A 676 -2.55 -2.42 -28.64
C ILE A 676 -3.22 -3.40 -27.67
N PHE A 677 -2.81 -4.67 -27.69
CA PHE A 677 -3.35 -5.70 -26.79
C PHE A 677 -3.07 -5.38 -25.31
N ASN A 678 -1.92 -4.75 -25.03
CA ASN A 678 -1.50 -4.33 -23.69
C ASN A 678 -1.87 -2.86 -23.36
N GLU A 679 -2.52 -2.14 -24.27
CA GLU A 679 -2.86 -0.73 -24.06
C GLU A 679 -4.00 -0.61 -23.04
N PHE A 680 -3.77 0.20 -22.01
CA PHE A 680 -4.69 0.39 -20.89
C PHE A 680 -5.33 1.78 -20.86
N ILE A 681 -4.59 2.85 -21.19
CA ILE A 681 -4.96 4.23 -20.88
C ILE A 681 -6.19 4.64 -21.70
N PHE A 682 -6.12 4.52 -23.03
CA PHE A 682 -7.25 4.87 -23.89
C PHE A 682 -8.40 3.89 -23.73
N ALA A 683 -8.09 2.60 -23.57
CA ALA A 683 -9.12 1.61 -23.33
C ALA A 683 -9.96 1.96 -22.08
N ARG A 684 -9.31 2.34 -20.97
CA ARG A 684 -9.98 2.63 -19.69
C ARG A 684 -10.87 3.87 -19.72
N ILE A 685 -10.47 4.92 -20.43
CA ILE A 685 -11.28 6.16 -20.52
C ILE A 685 -12.40 6.08 -21.55
N ILE A 686 -12.28 5.20 -22.55
CA ILE A 686 -13.27 5.06 -23.62
C ILE A 686 -14.33 4.00 -23.27
N LEU A 687 -13.92 2.85 -22.72
CA LEU A 687 -14.81 1.74 -22.41
C LEU A 687 -15.34 1.84 -20.97
N GLN A 688 -16.65 1.91 -20.81
CA GLN A 688 -17.34 2.09 -19.54
C GLN A 688 -18.09 0.83 -19.09
N ASP A 689 -18.70 0.09 -20.03
CA ASP A 689 -19.36 -1.18 -19.73
C ASP A 689 -18.32 -2.29 -19.52
N ALA A 690 -18.40 -2.96 -18.36
CA ALA A 690 -17.54 -4.07 -18.00
C ALA A 690 -17.56 -5.21 -19.03
N GLN A 691 -18.64 -5.41 -19.80
CA GLN A 691 -18.69 -6.43 -20.85
C GLN A 691 -17.86 -6.07 -22.09
N LYS A 692 -17.60 -4.77 -22.30
CA LYS A 692 -16.87 -4.24 -23.45
C LYS A 692 -15.40 -4.03 -23.18
N TYR A 693 -14.95 -4.14 -21.93
CA TYR A 693 -13.54 -4.02 -21.56
C TYR A 693 -12.61 -4.85 -22.43
N THR A 694 -11.40 -4.33 -22.65
CA THR A 694 -10.26 -5.09 -23.15
C THR A 694 -9.64 -5.91 -22.01
N TYR A 695 -8.76 -6.83 -22.39
CA TYR A 695 -8.01 -7.71 -21.51
C TYR A 695 -7.19 -6.91 -20.50
N ALA A 696 -6.52 -5.84 -20.94
CA ALA A 696 -5.72 -4.99 -20.04
C ALA A 696 -6.57 -4.36 -18.92
N ILE A 697 -7.75 -3.83 -19.25
CA ILE A 697 -8.69 -3.29 -18.24
C ILE A 697 -9.22 -4.43 -17.36
N GLY A 698 -9.61 -5.54 -17.98
CA GLY A 698 -10.12 -6.72 -17.28
C GLY A 698 -9.12 -7.26 -16.26
N LEU A 699 -7.85 -7.38 -16.64
CA LEU A 699 -6.76 -7.81 -15.77
C LEU A 699 -6.59 -6.87 -14.58
N TRP A 700 -6.69 -5.56 -14.81
CA TRP A 700 -6.62 -4.54 -13.75
C TRP A 700 -7.72 -4.69 -12.69
N THR A 701 -8.91 -5.20 -13.06
CA THR A 701 -10.01 -5.43 -12.10
C THR A 701 -9.67 -6.45 -11.02
N PHE A 702 -8.80 -7.42 -11.29
CA PHE A 702 -8.32 -8.39 -10.28
C PHE A 702 -7.31 -7.77 -9.30
N SER A 703 -6.69 -6.64 -9.67
CA SER A 703 -5.72 -5.93 -8.83
C SER A 703 -6.37 -4.86 -7.95
N SER A 704 -7.45 -4.23 -8.42
CA SER A 704 -8.06 -3.04 -7.79
C SER A 704 -9.38 -3.31 -7.07
N GLY A 705 -9.60 -4.56 -6.62
CA GLY A 705 -10.80 -4.96 -5.87
C GLY A 705 -10.88 -4.32 -4.48
N PRO A 706 -12.09 -4.19 -3.89
CA PRO A 706 -12.32 -3.46 -2.63
C PRO A 706 -11.69 -4.09 -1.37
N TYR A 707 -11.26 -5.35 -1.41
CA TYR A 707 -10.81 -6.06 -0.20
C TYR A 707 -9.37 -6.59 -0.24
N GLN A 708 -8.78 -6.78 -1.43
CA GLN A 708 -7.35 -7.08 -1.70
C GLN A 708 -7.20 -7.44 -3.19
N THR A 709 -5.96 -7.50 -3.68
CA THR A 709 -5.65 -8.06 -5.01
C THR A 709 -5.85 -9.58 -4.99
N GLU A 710 -6.63 -10.11 -5.94
CA GLU A 710 -6.87 -11.54 -6.11
C GLU A 710 -5.70 -12.18 -6.90
N TRP A 711 -4.56 -12.40 -6.23
CA TRP A 711 -3.31 -12.81 -6.89
C TRP A 711 -3.42 -14.10 -7.71
N GLY A 712 -4.20 -15.08 -7.26
CA GLY A 712 -4.45 -16.32 -7.99
C GLY A 712 -5.15 -16.08 -9.33
N LEU A 713 -6.23 -15.30 -9.32
CA LEU A 713 -6.98 -14.94 -10.54
C LEU A 713 -6.16 -14.00 -11.44
N PHE A 714 -5.48 -13.01 -10.86
CA PHE A 714 -4.62 -12.08 -11.59
C PHE A 714 -3.50 -12.80 -12.34
N THR A 715 -2.78 -13.72 -11.68
CA THR A 715 -1.68 -14.46 -12.30
C THR A 715 -2.17 -15.51 -13.30
N ALA A 716 -3.30 -16.19 -13.04
CA ALA A 716 -3.92 -17.07 -14.02
C ALA A 716 -4.39 -16.30 -15.28
N ALA A 717 -4.99 -15.12 -15.10
CA ALA A 717 -5.40 -14.22 -16.19
C ALA A 717 -4.20 -13.66 -16.95
N ALA A 718 -3.09 -13.34 -16.26
CA ALA A 718 -1.82 -12.94 -16.88
C ALA A 718 -1.28 -14.02 -17.83
N LEU A 719 -1.24 -15.27 -17.37
CA LEU A 719 -0.76 -16.42 -18.16
C LEU A 719 -1.68 -16.72 -19.34
N LEU A 720 -3.00 -16.70 -19.15
CA LEU A 720 -3.95 -16.90 -20.25
C LEU A 720 -3.89 -15.76 -21.28
N GLY A 721 -3.70 -14.52 -20.84
CA GLY A 721 -3.56 -13.36 -21.73
C GLY A 721 -2.27 -13.31 -22.53
N MET A 722 -1.22 -14.04 -22.11
CA MET A 722 -0.01 -14.23 -22.90
C MET A 722 -0.25 -15.14 -24.12
N LEU A 723 -1.24 -16.03 -24.07
CA LEU A 723 -1.47 -17.03 -25.12
C LEU A 723 -1.77 -16.41 -26.50
N PRO A 724 -2.69 -15.43 -26.66
CA PRO A 724 -2.96 -14.83 -27.96
C PRO A 724 -1.74 -14.21 -28.62
N MET A 725 -0.90 -13.50 -27.84
CA MET A 725 0.34 -12.89 -28.32
C MET A 725 1.35 -13.95 -28.76
N THR A 726 1.51 -15.01 -27.97
CA THR A 726 2.43 -16.12 -28.28
C THR A 726 2.00 -16.89 -29.52
N ILE A 727 0.70 -17.20 -29.63
CA ILE A 727 0.13 -17.89 -30.80
C ILE A 727 0.34 -17.04 -32.06
N LEU A 728 0.07 -15.73 -31.99
CA LEU A 728 0.29 -14.82 -33.11
C LEU A 728 1.75 -14.83 -33.54
N PHE A 729 2.68 -14.63 -32.60
CA PHE A 729 4.12 -14.64 -32.88
C PHE A 729 4.56 -15.94 -33.55
N LEU A 730 4.23 -17.10 -32.96
CA LEU A 730 4.61 -18.41 -33.51
C LEU A 730 4.01 -18.67 -34.89
N SER A 731 2.76 -18.25 -35.13
CA SER A 731 2.10 -18.41 -36.43
C SER A 731 2.73 -17.55 -37.53
N LEU A 732 3.31 -16.41 -37.17
CA LEU A 732 3.91 -15.45 -38.09
C LEU A 732 5.44 -15.56 -38.20
N GLN A 733 6.10 -16.28 -37.30
CA GLN A 733 7.56 -16.43 -37.24
C GLN A 733 8.18 -16.84 -38.59
N ARG A 734 7.50 -17.71 -39.36
CA ARG A 734 7.97 -18.16 -40.68
C ARG A 734 8.17 -17.04 -41.71
N TYR A 735 7.49 -15.91 -41.54
CA TYR A 735 7.59 -14.77 -42.44
C TYR A 735 8.74 -13.80 -42.07
N ILE A 736 9.34 -13.97 -40.88
CA ILE A 736 10.43 -13.12 -40.37
C ILE A 736 11.81 -13.58 -40.92
N VAL A 737 11.87 -14.71 -41.63
CA VAL A 737 13.14 -15.26 -42.14
C VAL A 737 13.73 -14.36 -43.24
N SER A 738 14.97 -13.92 -43.03
CA SER A 738 15.76 -13.11 -43.96
C SER A 738 16.42 -13.97 -45.05
N GLY A 739 16.42 -13.49 -46.30
CA GLY A 739 17.06 -14.16 -47.44
C GLY A 739 16.40 -13.95 -48.80
N LEU A 740 15.22 -13.32 -48.87
CA LEU A 740 14.46 -13.13 -50.11
C LEU A 740 15.18 -12.31 -51.19
N THR A 741 16.15 -11.47 -50.80
CA THR A 741 16.97 -10.65 -51.72
C THR A 741 18.34 -11.26 -52.01
N LYS A 742 18.72 -12.36 -51.35
CA LYS A 742 20.03 -13.02 -51.58
C LYS A 742 20.06 -13.63 -52.98
N GLY A 743 20.99 -13.16 -53.82
CA GLY A 743 21.19 -13.66 -55.19
C GLY A 743 20.45 -12.89 -56.29
N ALA A 744 19.61 -11.92 -55.94
CA ALA A 744 18.87 -11.11 -56.93
C ALA A 744 19.73 -10.03 -57.60
N VAL A 745 20.77 -9.57 -56.92
CA VAL A 745 21.76 -8.61 -57.43
C VAL A 745 23.14 -9.17 -57.13
N LYS A 746 24.04 -9.11 -58.12
CA LYS A 746 25.44 -9.51 -57.97
C LYS A 746 26.18 -8.36 -57.26
N GLY A 747 26.55 -8.56 -56.00
CA GLY A 747 27.20 -7.55 -55.15
C GLY A 747 27.81 -8.15 -53.91
#